data_AF-A0A7W1QSN3-F1
#
_entry.id   AF-A0A7W1QSN3-F1
#
_cell.length_a   1.000
_cell.length_b   1.000
_cell.length_c   1.000
_cell.angle_alpha   90.00
_cell.angle_beta   90.00
_cell.angle_gamma   90.00
#
_symmetry.space_group_name_H-M   'P 1'
#
loop_
_entity.id
_entity.type
_entity.pdbx_description
1 polymer ?
#
loop_
_entity_poly.entity_id
_entity_poly.type
_entity_poly.pdbx_seq_one_letter_code
_entity_poly.pdbx_strand_id
1 'polypeptide(L)'
;GRRGLLQNITSGGPVPDDQFGGPEPDDAHLTGVILRLNDDGTTPTDNPFFDASAGLTGQAAANIKKVFAYGIRNSFGMAFDPVNGNLWTQENGDDAFDEINRVAAGFNGGWIQIMGPSNRVSEFKSIETTYGAGNLQQLRWSPTLIADTPQQSLSRLYQLPGSHYTEPEFSWKYAVAPSPIGFVKGGALGSQFDGDLFVGASRTTLYNGYLLRLKLSSDRLHVATTDPRLQDKVADNLDKFDITESESLLVGKNFGITTDIQTAPDGNLYVVSLSNGAVYQIFAANSIQLSSSTYSVGEAAGSATINVTRTGNTSGAVTVDYATSDTAELANCDVVNGIASSRCDYATSVGTLRFAAGETSKTIFIPIVDDNISDGSEAFTITLSNPAGANLGSITTATVTITDNANTPGNPLDQAAFFVRQHYIDILGREPDPIGFQGWLNELNNCMSGDTTCDRIEVSSGFFRSPEFQDRGYFIYRFYSVSLGRKPNYVEFMPDLAKVSGFLTDAEKEANKVAFVQEFMARAEFKNRYDSLTTPKAYVEGLLQMAGLPNHPSHDGWIAGLTNGTLTRARVLRELAESAEAYNKFYNEAFVVMQYFGYLRRDPDILYLEWIRIMNQNGGDYRGMINGFMNSPEYRQRFGP
;
A
#
# COMPACT_ATOMS: atom_id res chain seq x y z
N GLY A 1 28.72 -23.44 26.32
CA GLY A 1 29.80 -24.37 26.72
C GLY A 1 30.11 -24.17 28.19
N ARG A 2 30.38 -25.23 28.95
CA ARG A 2 30.75 -25.17 30.37
C ARG A 2 31.81 -26.24 30.66
N ARG A 3 33.08 -25.87 30.76
CA ARG A 3 33.93 -26.44 31.81
C ARG A 3 34.07 -25.36 32.87
N GLY A 4 33.69 -25.69 34.10
CA GLY A 4 33.63 -24.74 35.20
C GLY A 4 32.78 -25.21 36.38
N LEU A 5 31.70 -25.99 36.13
CA LEU A 5 30.95 -26.84 37.08
C LEU A 5 29.65 -27.28 36.37
N LEU A 6 29.59 -28.51 35.87
CA LEU A 6 28.30 -29.13 35.58
C LEU A 6 27.64 -29.46 36.92
N GLN A 7 26.41 -28.99 37.12
CA GLN A 7 25.57 -29.24 38.31
C GLN A 7 25.19 -30.72 38.53
N ASN A 8 25.90 -31.70 37.94
CA ASN A 8 25.56 -33.13 38.03
C ASN A 8 26.79 -34.02 38.30
N ILE A 9 27.57 -33.71 39.34
CA ILE A 9 28.47 -34.71 39.95
C ILE A 9 28.24 -34.72 41.45
N THR A 10 27.61 -35.79 41.93
CA THR A 10 27.31 -36.05 43.35
C THR A 10 28.55 -36.34 44.19
N SER A 11 29.73 -36.50 43.58
CA SER A 11 30.96 -36.89 44.29
C SER A 11 32.22 -36.65 43.45
N GLY A 12 32.79 -35.45 43.57
CA GLY A 12 34.07 -35.09 42.95
C GLY A 12 34.19 -33.57 42.90
N GLY A 13 34.92 -32.99 43.86
CA GLY A 13 35.13 -31.54 43.94
C GLY A 13 35.77 -30.97 42.67
N PRO A 14 35.71 -29.65 42.47
CA PRO A 14 36.21 -29.01 41.26
C PRO A 14 37.71 -29.28 41.10
N VAL A 15 38.07 -29.95 40.00
CA VAL A 15 39.43 -29.83 39.48
C VAL A 15 39.56 -28.39 39.00
N PRO A 16 40.59 -27.63 39.39
CA PRO A 16 40.85 -26.31 38.83
C PRO A 16 41.02 -26.47 37.31
N ASP A 17 40.05 -26.00 36.54
CA ASP A 17 40.22 -25.72 35.12
C ASP A 17 40.70 -24.27 35.05
N ASP A 18 42.01 -24.09 34.85
CA ASP A 18 42.72 -22.82 35.03
C ASP A 18 42.83 -21.99 33.75
N GLN A 19 42.16 -22.41 32.68
CA GLN A 19 42.33 -21.80 31.36
C GLN A 19 41.20 -20.79 31.05
N PHE A 20 41.05 -19.79 31.91
CA PHE A 20 40.10 -18.68 31.78
C PHE A 20 40.28 -17.86 30.49
N GLY A 21 41.43 -17.99 29.81
CA GLY A 21 41.67 -17.52 28.45
C GLY A 21 41.01 -18.36 27.34
N GLY A 22 40.27 -19.40 27.72
CA GLY A 22 39.80 -20.50 26.88
C GLY A 22 40.60 -21.78 27.11
N PRO A 23 39.98 -22.96 27.17
CA PRO A 23 40.71 -24.21 27.36
C PRO A 23 41.60 -24.54 26.15
N GLU A 24 42.76 -25.12 26.42
CA GLU A 24 43.57 -25.82 25.45
C GLU A 24 42.73 -26.93 24.77
N PRO A 25 42.89 -27.12 23.45
CA PRO A 25 42.21 -28.20 22.75
C PRO A 25 42.63 -29.56 23.34
N ASP A 26 41.65 -30.34 23.80
CA ASP A 26 41.82 -31.74 24.18
C ASP A 26 40.86 -32.64 23.38
N ASP A 27 40.95 -33.96 23.57
CA ASP A 27 40.12 -34.93 22.86
C ASP A 27 38.60 -34.72 23.11
N ALA A 28 38.23 -34.04 24.21
CA ALA A 28 36.87 -33.77 24.64
C ALA A 28 36.38 -32.32 24.37
N HIS A 29 37.23 -31.40 23.90
CA HIS A 29 36.91 -29.97 23.73
C HIS A 29 36.48 -29.58 22.31
N LEU A 30 35.24 -29.91 21.95
CA LEU A 30 34.49 -29.28 20.84
C LEU A 30 33.40 -28.33 21.37
N THR A 31 33.53 -27.86 22.60
CA THR A 31 32.58 -26.90 23.20
C THR A 31 33.07 -25.48 23.01
N GLY A 32 32.17 -24.57 22.65
CA GLY A 32 32.53 -23.16 22.44
C GLY A 32 33.33 -22.90 21.18
N VAL A 33 33.19 -23.79 20.19
CA VAL A 33 33.79 -23.69 18.87
C VAL A 33 32.70 -23.71 17.80
N ILE A 34 32.99 -23.10 16.66
CA ILE A 34 32.26 -23.30 15.40
C ILE A 34 33.09 -24.22 14.54
N LEU A 35 32.47 -25.31 14.07
CA LEU A 35 33.09 -26.27 13.17
C LEU A 35 32.73 -25.93 11.73
N ARG A 36 33.70 -26.08 10.82
CA ARG A 36 33.47 -26.04 9.37
C ARG A 36 33.93 -27.35 8.76
N LEU A 37 32.99 -28.04 8.11
CA LEU A 37 33.17 -29.34 7.48
C LEU A 37 32.72 -29.23 6.01
N ASN A 38 33.24 -30.09 5.15
CA ASN A 38 32.65 -30.33 3.83
C ASN A 38 31.34 -31.11 3.97
N ASP A 39 30.52 -31.14 2.92
CA ASP A 39 29.23 -31.86 2.91
C ASP A 39 29.39 -33.38 3.15
N ASP A 40 30.54 -33.95 2.83
CA ASP A 40 30.88 -35.35 3.09
C ASP A 40 31.43 -35.59 4.52
N GLY A 41 31.46 -34.55 5.36
CA GLY A 41 31.98 -34.59 6.73
C GLY A 41 33.51 -34.52 6.83
N THR A 42 34.24 -34.45 5.71
CA THR A 42 35.69 -34.24 5.73
C THR A 42 36.05 -32.82 6.15
N THR A 43 37.32 -32.62 6.54
CA THR A 43 37.81 -31.31 6.96
C THR A 43 38.29 -30.50 5.75
N PRO A 44 37.76 -29.29 5.52
CA PRO A 44 38.27 -28.39 4.49
C PRO A 44 39.74 -28.04 4.73
N THR A 45 40.56 -28.12 3.67
CA THR A 45 42.00 -27.83 3.76
C THR A 45 42.31 -26.34 3.95
N ASP A 46 41.32 -25.47 3.69
CA ASP A 46 41.37 -24.02 3.88
C ASP A 46 40.81 -23.58 5.25
N ASN A 47 40.51 -24.51 6.16
CA ASN A 47 40.17 -24.15 7.54
C ASN A 47 41.36 -23.43 8.21
N PRO A 48 41.10 -22.42 9.06
CA PRO A 48 42.13 -21.53 9.61
C PRO A 48 43.16 -22.25 10.48
N PHE A 49 42.80 -23.38 11.07
CA PHE A 49 43.66 -24.17 11.95
C PHE A 49 44.05 -25.53 11.35
N PHE A 50 43.88 -25.73 10.04
CA PHE A 50 44.17 -27.00 9.37
C PHE A 50 45.63 -27.44 9.55
N ASP A 51 46.56 -26.47 9.49
CA ASP A 51 48.01 -26.65 9.64
C ASP A 51 48.55 -26.13 10.99
N ALA A 52 47.67 -25.81 11.95
CA ALA A 52 48.07 -25.25 13.24
C ALA A 52 48.99 -26.23 13.99
N SER A 53 50.24 -25.84 14.19
CA SER A 53 51.25 -26.61 14.91
C SER A 53 51.30 -26.17 16.38
N ALA A 54 50.38 -26.70 17.20
CA ALA A 54 50.22 -26.32 18.60
C ALA A 54 50.85 -27.32 19.61
N GLY A 55 51.73 -28.23 19.15
CA GLY A 55 52.29 -29.28 20.01
C GLY A 55 51.27 -30.37 20.44
N LEU A 56 50.04 -30.31 19.91
CA LEU A 56 48.98 -31.27 20.14
C LEU A 56 49.28 -32.60 19.45
N THR A 57 48.79 -33.70 20.02
CA THR A 57 48.92 -35.05 19.44
C THR A 57 47.57 -35.78 19.48
N GLY A 58 47.47 -36.92 18.80
CA GLY A 58 46.28 -37.76 18.87
C GLY A 58 45.02 -37.10 18.30
N GLN A 59 43.89 -37.28 18.99
CA GLN A 59 42.57 -36.85 18.51
C GLN A 59 42.38 -35.33 18.64
N ALA A 60 42.99 -34.67 19.63
CA ALA A 60 43.04 -33.22 19.76
C ALA A 60 43.64 -32.55 18.51
N ALA A 61 44.77 -33.08 18.00
CA ALA A 61 45.39 -32.60 16.77
C ALA A 61 44.54 -32.83 15.51
N ALA A 62 43.67 -33.84 15.51
CA ALA A 62 42.73 -34.08 14.40
C ALA A 62 41.49 -33.17 14.50
N ASN A 63 41.02 -32.89 15.72
CA ASN A 63 39.83 -32.07 15.97
C ASN A 63 40.08 -30.59 15.67
N ILE A 64 41.26 -30.07 15.99
CA ILE A 64 41.57 -28.64 15.79
C ILE A 64 41.46 -28.21 14.33
N LYS A 65 41.76 -29.13 13.39
CA LYS A 65 41.65 -28.86 11.95
C LYS A 65 40.23 -28.54 11.49
N LYS A 66 39.22 -29.02 12.23
CA LYS A 66 37.79 -28.81 11.94
C LYS A 66 37.28 -27.47 12.46
N VAL A 67 38.03 -26.83 13.34
CA VAL A 67 37.63 -25.60 14.00
C VAL A 67 37.78 -24.43 13.01
N PHE A 68 36.71 -23.65 12.89
CA PHE A 68 36.68 -22.41 12.13
C PHE A 68 36.83 -21.18 13.04
N ALA A 69 36.18 -21.24 14.21
CA ALA A 69 36.20 -20.19 15.22
C ALA A 69 36.06 -20.81 16.62
N TYR A 70 36.51 -20.12 17.64
CA TYR A 70 36.39 -20.53 19.04
C TYR A 70 36.19 -19.33 19.95
N GLY A 71 36.01 -19.56 21.25
CA GLY A 71 35.66 -18.50 22.18
C GLY A 71 34.16 -18.20 22.27
N ILE A 72 33.33 -19.09 21.72
CA ILE A 72 31.87 -18.97 21.75
C ILE A 72 31.36 -19.43 23.12
N ARG A 73 30.66 -18.56 23.85
CA ARG A 73 30.27 -18.82 25.24
C ARG A 73 28.87 -19.42 25.33
N ASN A 74 27.89 -18.59 24.98
CA ASN A 74 26.47 -18.84 25.18
C ASN A 74 25.67 -18.24 24.01
N SER A 75 25.81 -18.85 22.84
CA SER A 75 25.10 -18.44 21.63
C SER A 75 23.79 -19.22 21.47
N PHE A 76 22.71 -18.52 21.09
CA PHE A 76 21.44 -19.13 20.69
C PHE A 76 21.12 -18.90 19.22
N GLY A 77 21.58 -17.79 18.65
CA GLY A 77 21.32 -17.40 17.26
C GLY A 77 22.57 -17.40 16.38
N MET A 78 22.42 -17.90 15.16
CA MET A 78 23.43 -17.88 14.11
C MET A 78 22.76 -17.68 12.75
N ALA A 79 23.31 -16.79 11.93
CA ALA A 79 22.77 -16.51 10.59
C ALA A 79 23.90 -16.21 9.60
N PHE A 80 23.66 -16.49 8.33
CA PHE A 80 24.55 -16.13 7.23
C PHE A 80 23.97 -14.92 6.50
N ASP A 81 24.79 -13.90 6.29
CA ASP A 81 24.44 -12.76 5.46
C ASP A 81 24.12 -13.25 4.04
N PRO A 82 22.91 -13.01 3.51
CA PRO A 82 22.48 -13.51 2.22
C PRO A 82 23.27 -12.93 1.02
N VAL A 83 24.01 -11.84 1.21
CA VAL A 83 24.73 -11.16 0.13
C VAL A 83 26.17 -11.63 0.01
N ASN A 84 26.94 -11.59 1.10
CA ASN A 84 28.38 -11.92 1.09
C ASN A 84 28.70 -13.28 1.74
N GLY A 85 27.71 -13.96 2.34
CA GLY A 85 27.90 -15.25 3.00
C GLY A 85 28.63 -15.19 4.34
N ASN A 86 28.89 -14.01 4.89
CA ASN A 86 29.54 -13.85 6.18
C ASN A 86 28.69 -14.46 7.30
N LEU A 87 29.35 -15.14 8.24
CA LEU A 87 28.72 -15.72 9.41
C LEU A 87 28.53 -14.66 10.50
N TRP A 88 27.33 -14.59 11.04
CA TRP A 88 26.97 -13.76 12.19
C TRP A 88 26.43 -14.63 13.31
N THR A 89 26.81 -14.32 14.54
CA THR A 89 26.32 -14.98 15.73
C THR A 89 25.82 -13.96 16.74
N GLN A 90 24.90 -14.41 17.59
CA GLN A 90 24.53 -13.73 18.81
C GLN A 90 25.20 -14.47 19.96
N GLU A 91 25.71 -13.75 20.96
CA GLU A 91 26.20 -14.34 22.21
C GLU A 91 25.65 -13.64 23.44
N ASN A 92 25.47 -14.41 24.51
CA ASN A 92 25.05 -13.89 25.79
C ASN A 92 26.16 -13.87 26.81
N GLY A 93 26.23 -12.74 27.51
CA GLY A 93 26.92 -12.65 28.77
C GLY A 93 26.16 -13.31 29.91
N ASP A 94 26.77 -13.29 31.10
CA ASP A 94 26.01 -13.60 32.32
C ASP A 94 25.16 -12.36 32.65
N ASP A 95 25.85 -11.26 32.97
CA ASP A 95 25.21 -10.05 33.45
C ASP A 95 25.64 -8.79 32.65
N ALA A 96 26.80 -8.84 32.00
CA ALA A 96 27.32 -7.77 31.15
C ALA A 96 27.44 -8.18 29.67
N PHE A 97 27.38 -7.22 28.75
CA PHE A 97 27.81 -7.36 27.35
C PHE A 97 27.25 -8.59 26.61
N ASP A 98 25.95 -8.59 26.36
CA ASP A 98 25.40 -9.42 25.27
C ASP A 98 25.88 -8.87 23.93
N GLU A 99 26.12 -9.74 22.94
CA GLU A 99 26.84 -9.40 21.72
C GLU A 99 26.14 -9.88 20.45
N ILE A 100 26.37 -9.10 19.38
CA ILE A 100 26.25 -9.54 17.99
C ILE A 100 27.65 -9.54 17.39
N ASN A 101 28.07 -10.68 16.85
CA ASN A 101 29.43 -10.92 16.38
C ASN A 101 29.42 -11.29 14.89
N ARG A 102 30.38 -10.76 14.13
CA ARG A 102 30.71 -11.26 12.79
C ARG A 102 31.88 -12.23 12.91
N VAL A 103 31.64 -13.50 12.61
CA VAL A 103 32.61 -14.57 12.83
C VAL A 103 33.43 -14.83 11.56
N ALA A 104 34.67 -14.35 11.55
CA ALA A 104 35.65 -14.62 10.50
C ALA A 104 36.46 -15.91 10.76
N ALA A 105 37.16 -16.41 9.74
CA ALA A 105 38.04 -17.57 9.88
C ALA A 105 39.16 -17.28 10.89
N GLY A 106 39.28 -18.08 11.94
CA GLY A 106 40.27 -17.89 13.00
C GLY A 106 39.78 -17.04 14.18
N PHE A 107 38.49 -16.67 14.19
CA PHE A 107 37.88 -15.86 15.25
C PHE A 107 38.07 -16.49 16.64
N ASN A 108 38.41 -15.65 17.60
CA ASN A 108 38.45 -15.93 19.03
C ASN A 108 37.55 -14.92 19.77
N GLY A 109 36.46 -15.40 20.37
CA GLY A 109 35.46 -14.56 21.05
C GLY A 109 35.88 -13.99 22.41
N GLY A 110 37.10 -14.28 22.89
CA GLY A 110 37.66 -13.67 24.11
C GLY A 110 37.38 -14.40 25.43
N TRP A 111 36.51 -15.41 25.43
CA TRP A 111 36.20 -16.24 26.62
C TRP A 111 35.81 -15.40 27.85
N ILE A 112 36.25 -15.73 29.06
CA ILE A 112 35.95 -14.89 30.24
C ILE A 112 36.92 -13.71 30.39
N GLN A 113 37.94 -13.60 29.54
CA GLN A 113 38.89 -12.48 29.62
C GLN A 113 38.31 -11.19 29.03
N ILE A 114 37.49 -11.31 27.99
CA ILE A 114 36.90 -10.18 27.27
C ILE A 114 35.47 -10.51 26.88
N MET A 115 34.55 -9.62 27.24
CA MET A 115 33.19 -9.59 26.73
C MET A 115 32.79 -8.13 26.55
N GLY A 116 32.11 -7.85 25.44
CA GLY A 116 31.99 -6.49 24.92
C GLY A 116 33.29 -5.99 24.31
N PRO A 117 33.35 -4.71 23.92
CA PRO A 117 34.55 -4.10 23.39
C PRO A 117 35.74 -4.18 24.35
N SER A 118 36.94 -4.49 23.84
CA SER A 118 38.12 -4.71 24.69
C SER A 118 38.50 -3.47 25.53
N ASN A 119 38.22 -2.26 25.04
CA ASN A 119 38.42 -1.01 25.78
C ASN A 119 37.48 -0.82 26.98
N ARG A 120 36.44 -1.66 27.12
CA ARG A 120 35.45 -1.65 28.22
C ARG A 120 35.62 -2.82 29.20
N VAL A 121 36.77 -3.51 29.17
CA VAL A 121 37.10 -4.62 30.11
C VAL A 121 36.94 -4.24 31.58
N SER A 122 37.21 -2.98 31.97
CA SER A 122 37.00 -2.52 33.34
C SER A 122 35.52 -2.48 33.75
N GLU A 123 34.63 -2.13 32.83
CA GLU A 123 33.18 -2.15 33.03
C GLU A 123 32.68 -3.59 33.13
N PHE A 124 33.13 -4.45 32.20
CA PHE A 124 32.85 -5.88 32.22
C PHE A 124 33.23 -6.49 33.58
N LYS A 125 34.45 -6.25 34.05
CA LYS A 125 34.92 -6.68 35.38
C LYS A 125 34.06 -6.12 36.50
N SER A 126 33.76 -4.81 36.48
CA SER A 126 32.94 -4.16 37.50
C SER A 126 31.57 -4.83 37.64
N ILE A 127 30.88 -5.04 36.52
CA ILE A 127 29.54 -5.66 36.49
C ILE A 127 29.63 -7.11 36.97
N GLU A 128 30.62 -7.87 36.49
CA GLU A 128 30.80 -9.31 36.77
C GLU A 128 31.55 -9.60 38.09
N THR A 129 31.71 -8.61 38.97
CA THR A 129 32.32 -8.81 40.30
C THR A 129 31.58 -8.09 41.43
N THR A 130 30.61 -7.24 41.10
CA THR A 130 29.82 -6.49 42.07
C THR A 130 28.45 -7.15 42.24
N TYR A 131 28.01 -7.38 43.49
CA TYR A 131 26.71 -8.01 43.76
C TYR A 131 25.59 -6.97 43.94
N GLY A 132 24.41 -7.21 43.35
CA GLY A 132 23.21 -6.40 43.54
C GLY A 132 22.95 -5.32 42.47
N ALA A 133 21.73 -4.77 42.48
CA ALA A 133 21.21 -3.67 41.63
C ALA A 133 21.82 -3.60 40.21
N GLY A 134 21.39 -4.51 39.33
CA GLY A 134 21.80 -4.55 37.91
C GLY A 134 23.13 -5.25 37.61
N ASN A 135 23.96 -5.52 38.62
CA ASN A 135 25.24 -6.23 38.47
C ASN A 135 25.08 -7.76 38.58
N LEU A 136 25.92 -8.46 39.34
CA LEU A 136 25.89 -9.93 39.39
C LEU A 136 24.67 -10.56 40.09
N GLN A 137 24.15 -11.65 39.52
CA GLN A 137 23.25 -12.58 40.23
C GLN A 137 24.00 -13.58 41.12
N GLN A 138 25.20 -13.99 40.71
CA GLN A 138 26.07 -14.92 41.44
C GLN A 138 27.54 -14.74 41.04
N LEU A 139 28.46 -14.88 41.98
CA LEU A 139 29.89 -14.85 41.69
C LEU A 139 30.33 -16.22 41.14
N ARG A 140 30.44 -16.34 39.82
CA ARG A 140 30.84 -17.61 39.16
C ARG A 140 32.34 -17.84 39.13
N TRP A 141 33.12 -16.76 39.17
CA TRP A 141 34.57 -16.77 39.03
C TRP A 141 35.20 -15.86 40.09
N SER A 142 36.43 -16.15 40.50
CA SER A 142 37.18 -15.20 41.31
C SER A 142 37.40 -13.89 40.53
N PRO A 143 37.16 -12.70 41.11
CA PRO A 143 37.46 -11.41 40.48
C PRO A 143 38.90 -11.27 39.96
N THR A 144 39.83 -12.03 40.53
CA THR A 144 41.25 -12.07 40.12
C THR A 144 41.46 -12.63 38.71
N LEU A 145 40.47 -13.35 38.18
CA LEU A 145 40.55 -14.07 36.90
C LEU A 145 40.03 -13.24 35.72
N ILE A 146 39.30 -12.16 36.01
CA ILE A 146 38.92 -11.16 35.02
C ILE A 146 40.02 -10.09 34.96
N ALA A 147 40.50 -9.80 33.76
CA ALA A 147 41.56 -8.84 33.53
C ALA A 147 41.12 -7.41 33.92
N ASP A 148 42.08 -6.60 34.35
CA ASP A 148 41.87 -5.19 34.70
C ASP A 148 42.04 -4.24 33.52
N THR A 149 42.80 -4.66 32.49
CA THR A 149 43.11 -3.82 31.32
C THR A 149 42.92 -4.58 30.00
N PRO A 150 42.67 -3.88 28.88
CA PRO A 150 42.56 -4.50 27.55
C PRO A 150 43.82 -5.27 27.15
N GLN A 151 45.01 -4.75 27.48
CA GLN A 151 46.27 -5.42 27.16
C GLN A 151 46.43 -6.71 27.98
N GLN A 152 46.04 -6.66 29.25
CA GLN A 152 46.09 -7.85 30.10
C GLN A 152 45.10 -8.91 29.62
N SER A 153 43.88 -8.52 29.27
CA SER A 153 42.87 -9.47 28.78
C SER A 153 43.32 -10.17 27.50
N LEU A 154 43.81 -9.42 26.51
CA LEU A 154 44.33 -9.97 25.26
C LEU A 154 45.54 -10.89 25.49
N SER A 155 46.45 -10.52 26.40
CA SER A 155 47.63 -11.35 26.73
C SER A 155 47.28 -12.67 27.43
N ARG A 156 46.12 -12.74 28.08
CA ARG A 156 45.62 -13.94 28.76
C ARG A 156 44.79 -14.84 27.87
N LEU A 157 44.44 -14.42 26.66
CA LEU A 157 43.69 -15.26 25.72
C LEU A 157 44.55 -16.43 25.26
N TYR A 158 43.94 -17.62 25.24
CA TYR A 158 44.51 -18.74 24.53
C TYR A 158 44.46 -18.48 23.02
N GLN A 159 45.61 -18.52 22.36
CA GLN A 159 45.75 -18.23 20.93
C GLN A 159 46.32 -19.44 20.20
N LEU A 160 45.58 -19.93 19.20
CA LEU A 160 46.10 -20.89 18.23
C LEU A 160 46.90 -20.14 17.15
N PRO A 161 47.91 -20.76 16.52
CA PRO A 161 48.51 -20.19 15.33
C PRO A 161 47.44 -19.86 14.28
N GLY A 162 47.35 -18.58 13.88
CA GLY A 162 46.33 -18.09 12.94
C GLY A 162 45.04 -17.54 13.57
N SER A 163 44.88 -17.63 14.90
CA SER A 163 43.72 -17.05 15.58
C SER A 163 43.85 -15.55 15.80
N HIS A 164 42.70 -14.89 15.94
CA HIS A 164 42.66 -13.48 16.29
C HIS A 164 41.38 -13.15 17.08
N TYR A 165 41.52 -12.29 18.08
CA TYR A 165 40.37 -11.68 18.74
C TYR A 165 39.70 -10.66 17.80
N THR A 166 38.38 -10.60 17.82
CA THR A 166 37.58 -9.65 17.04
C THR A 166 36.60 -8.96 17.98
N GLU A 167 36.51 -7.64 17.89
CA GLU A 167 35.53 -6.87 18.66
C GLU A 167 34.10 -7.23 18.23
N PRO A 168 33.12 -7.19 19.14
CA PRO A 168 31.73 -7.35 18.78
C PRO A 168 31.27 -6.24 17.83
N GLU A 169 30.37 -6.57 16.90
CA GLU A 169 29.77 -5.58 15.99
C GLU A 169 28.67 -4.77 16.66
N PHE A 170 28.07 -5.29 17.73
CA PHE A 170 27.18 -4.55 18.62
C PHE A 170 27.13 -5.21 20.00
N SER A 171 26.99 -4.43 21.07
CA SER A 171 26.81 -4.97 22.42
C SER A 171 25.80 -4.21 23.26
N TRP A 172 25.21 -4.87 24.26
CA TRP A 172 24.44 -4.24 25.33
C TRP A 172 25.20 -4.34 26.65
N LYS A 173 25.52 -3.21 27.28
CA LYS A 173 26.33 -3.12 28.49
C LYS A 173 25.85 -4.05 29.60
N TYR A 174 24.55 -4.05 29.90
CA TYR A 174 23.95 -5.08 30.74
C TYR A 174 23.11 -6.03 29.91
N ALA A 175 23.07 -7.29 30.32
CA ALA A 175 22.41 -8.36 29.58
C ALA A 175 20.93 -8.06 29.28
N VAL A 176 20.53 -8.22 28.01
CA VAL A 176 19.15 -8.08 27.51
C VAL A 176 18.57 -9.39 26.97
N ALA A 177 19.41 -10.41 26.82
CA ALA A 177 19.13 -11.75 26.30
C ALA A 177 18.64 -11.78 24.84
N PRO A 178 19.40 -11.20 23.87
CA PRO A 178 19.14 -11.47 22.47
C PRO A 178 19.23 -12.98 22.23
N SER A 179 18.44 -13.52 21.30
CA SER A 179 18.37 -14.96 21.06
C SER A 179 18.41 -15.27 19.56
N PRO A 180 17.29 -15.45 18.83
CA PRO A 180 17.40 -15.74 17.42
C PRO A 180 17.84 -14.50 16.66
N ILE A 181 18.63 -14.74 15.64
CA ILE A 181 18.97 -13.74 14.63
C ILE A 181 18.64 -14.29 13.25
N GLY A 182 18.21 -13.43 12.34
CA GLY A 182 17.89 -13.84 10.98
C GLY A 182 17.91 -12.65 10.02
N PHE A 183 18.42 -12.89 8.82
CA PHE A 183 18.42 -11.88 7.77
C PHE A 183 17.12 -11.88 6.98
N VAL A 184 16.63 -10.69 6.66
CA VAL A 184 15.62 -10.50 5.61
C VAL A 184 16.23 -10.83 4.25
N LYS A 185 15.53 -11.61 3.44
CA LYS A 185 15.97 -12.00 2.09
C LYS A 185 14.97 -11.52 1.04
N GLY A 186 15.36 -10.52 0.25
CA GLY A 186 14.54 -9.95 -0.82
C GLY A 186 13.62 -8.83 -0.35
N GLY A 187 12.87 -8.26 -1.30
CA GLY A 187 12.10 -7.02 -1.10
C GLY A 187 10.63 -7.19 -0.69
N ALA A 188 10.16 -8.39 -0.34
CA ALA A 188 8.73 -8.64 -0.07
C ALA A 188 8.21 -7.90 1.18
N LEU A 189 9.05 -7.75 2.21
CA LEU A 189 8.76 -6.92 3.38
C LEU A 189 8.90 -5.40 3.09
N GLY A 190 9.46 -5.06 1.93
CA GLY A 190 9.88 -3.72 1.52
C GLY A 190 11.39 -3.69 1.25
N SER A 191 11.80 -3.07 0.15
CA SER A 191 13.22 -3.00 -0.26
C SER A 191 14.11 -2.34 0.78
N GLN A 192 13.55 -1.44 1.61
CA GLN A 192 14.25 -0.82 2.71
C GLN A 192 14.68 -1.79 3.81
N PHE A 193 14.13 -3.01 3.88
CA PHE A 193 14.47 -4.04 4.87
C PHE A 193 15.37 -5.14 4.29
N ASP A 194 15.61 -5.15 2.97
CA ASP A 194 16.33 -6.22 2.31
C ASP A 194 17.77 -6.35 2.83
N GLY A 195 18.14 -7.55 3.26
CA GLY A 195 19.44 -7.84 3.84
C GLY A 195 19.66 -7.27 5.24
N ASP A 196 18.67 -6.71 5.93
CA ASP A 196 18.85 -6.30 7.33
C ASP A 196 18.82 -7.50 8.27
N LEU A 197 19.55 -7.39 9.39
CA LEU A 197 19.60 -8.40 10.44
C LEU A 197 18.52 -8.11 11.50
N PHE A 198 17.66 -9.07 11.77
CA PHE A 198 16.65 -9.00 12.82
C PHE A 198 17.10 -9.82 14.02
N VAL A 199 16.84 -9.31 15.22
CA VAL A 199 17.27 -9.89 16.50
C VAL A 199 16.06 -10.01 17.43
N GLY A 200 15.74 -11.23 17.83
CA GLY A 200 14.72 -11.51 18.85
C GLY A 200 15.30 -11.66 20.25
N ALA A 201 14.47 -12.00 21.23
CA ALA A 201 14.88 -12.17 22.63
C ALA A 201 14.19 -13.35 23.32
N SER A 202 14.90 -14.01 24.23
CA SER A 202 14.43 -15.23 24.92
C SER A 202 14.28 -15.03 26.42
N ARG A 203 13.29 -14.23 26.86
CA ARG A 203 12.98 -14.12 28.29
C ARG A 203 11.60 -13.57 28.65
N THR A 204 11.25 -13.77 29.92
CA THR A 204 9.89 -13.60 30.46
C THR A 204 9.52 -12.18 30.90
N THR A 205 10.47 -11.28 31.18
CA THR A 205 10.19 -10.02 31.91
C THR A 205 10.09 -8.74 31.07
N LEU A 206 10.51 -8.72 29.79
CA LEU A 206 10.46 -7.49 28.95
C LEU A 206 9.24 -7.40 28.03
N TYR A 207 8.07 -7.10 28.58
CA TYR A 207 6.89 -6.75 27.73
C TYR A 207 6.52 -7.81 26.70
N ASN A 208 6.51 -9.09 27.09
CA ASN A 208 6.22 -10.20 26.19
C ASN A 208 7.15 -10.25 24.96
N GLY A 209 8.43 -9.84 25.06
CA GLY A 209 9.42 -10.00 23.99
C GLY A 209 9.43 -8.88 22.94
N TYR A 210 10.61 -8.62 22.39
CA TYR A 210 10.85 -7.58 21.40
C TYR A 210 11.54 -8.15 20.16
N LEU A 211 11.48 -7.38 19.07
CA LEU A 211 12.22 -7.62 17.85
C LEU A 211 12.98 -6.34 17.51
N LEU A 212 14.30 -6.45 17.36
CA LEU A 212 15.19 -5.37 16.94
C LEU A 212 15.61 -5.58 15.49
N ARG A 213 15.96 -4.47 14.83
CA ARG A 213 16.47 -4.42 13.47
C ARG A 213 17.83 -3.73 13.48
N LEU A 214 18.85 -4.43 13.03
CA LEU A 214 20.20 -3.93 12.82
C LEU A 214 20.43 -3.77 11.31
N LYS A 215 20.72 -2.54 10.90
CA LYS A 215 21.19 -2.26 9.54
C LYS A 215 22.68 -2.54 9.47
N LEU A 216 23.15 -2.93 8.29
CA LEU A 216 24.57 -3.09 8.03
C LEU A 216 25.13 -1.91 7.21
N SER A 217 26.44 -1.70 7.32
CA SER A 217 27.20 -0.81 6.43
C SER A 217 27.09 -1.28 4.98
N SER A 218 27.46 -0.42 4.02
CA SER A 218 27.38 -0.74 2.59
C SER A 218 28.25 -1.94 2.18
N ASP A 219 29.40 -2.14 2.83
CA ASP A 219 30.25 -3.33 2.69
C ASP A 219 29.73 -4.55 3.48
N ARG A 220 28.70 -4.33 4.31
CA ARG A 220 28.03 -5.30 5.16
C ARG A 220 28.95 -5.99 6.16
N LEU A 221 30.07 -5.35 6.50
CA LEU A 221 31.02 -5.85 7.48
C LEU A 221 30.74 -5.36 8.90
N HIS A 222 29.93 -4.30 9.04
CA HIS A 222 29.66 -3.65 10.32
C HIS A 222 28.18 -3.36 10.53
N VAL A 223 27.75 -3.33 11.79
CA VAL A 223 26.46 -2.73 12.14
C VAL A 223 26.54 -1.22 11.91
N ALA A 224 25.56 -0.68 11.20
CA ALA A 224 25.42 0.74 10.90
C ALA A 224 24.23 1.32 11.65
N THR A 225 24.42 2.50 12.24
CA THR A 225 23.37 3.22 12.96
C THR A 225 23.42 4.71 12.66
N THR A 226 22.23 5.31 12.57
CA THR A 226 22.06 6.77 12.50
C THR A 226 21.76 7.37 13.87
N ASP A 227 21.58 6.54 14.90
CA ASP A 227 21.40 7.01 16.27
C ASP A 227 22.77 7.50 16.81
N PRO A 228 22.90 8.77 17.20
CA PRO A 228 24.16 9.30 17.72
C PRO A 228 24.60 8.64 19.03
N ARG A 229 23.67 8.03 19.79
CA ARG A 229 23.96 7.36 21.06
C ARG A 229 24.67 6.01 20.86
N LEU A 230 24.40 5.34 19.74
CA LEU A 230 24.91 3.99 19.44
C LEU A 230 26.15 3.98 18.54
N GLN A 231 26.81 5.13 18.33
CA GLN A 231 27.95 5.25 17.41
C GLN A 231 29.17 4.45 17.84
N ASP A 232 29.32 4.21 19.14
CA ASP A 232 30.37 3.35 19.69
C ASP A 232 30.00 1.85 19.63
N LYS A 233 28.84 1.52 19.07
CA LYS A 233 28.27 0.17 18.94
C LYS A 233 27.96 -0.51 20.27
N VAL A 234 27.83 0.26 21.35
CA VAL A 234 27.40 -0.23 22.65
C VAL A 234 26.11 0.49 23.06
N ALA A 235 25.09 -0.27 23.43
CA ALA A 235 24.00 0.27 24.20
C ALA A 235 24.41 0.26 25.68
N ASP A 236 24.76 1.42 26.22
CA ASP A 236 24.91 1.77 27.63
C ASP A 236 23.57 1.78 28.39
N ASN A 237 22.79 0.69 28.26
CA ASN A 237 21.58 0.49 29.06
C ASN A 237 21.90 0.54 30.56
N LEU A 238 20.94 0.97 31.39
CA LEU A 238 21.20 1.28 32.80
C LEU A 238 21.04 0.08 33.74
N ASP A 239 20.31 -0.93 33.28
CA ASP A 239 20.06 -2.15 34.02
C ASP A 239 19.98 -3.31 33.03
N LYS A 240 20.10 -4.53 33.52
CA LYS A 240 19.71 -5.70 32.74
C LYS A 240 18.34 -5.45 32.19
N PHE A 241 18.13 -5.95 30.99
CA PHE A 241 16.84 -5.97 30.36
C PHE A 241 16.36 -4.59 29.90
N ASP A 242 17.02 -3.52 30.28
CA ASP A 242 16.73 -2.22 29.72
C ASP A 242 17.18 -2.16 28.26
N ILE A 243 16.28 -1.70 27.38
CA ILE A 243 16.58 -1.47 25.97
C ILE A 243 16.51 0.03 25.63
N THR A 244 16.42 0.94 26.61
CA THR A 244 16.03 2.34 26.32
C THR A 244 17.08 3.18 25.61
N GLU A 245 18.30 2.70 25.37
CA GLU A 245 19.21 3.33 24.41
C GLU A 245 19.21 2.65 23.03
N SER A 246 18.79 1.38 22.98
CA SER A 246 18.62 0.61 21.74
C SER A 246 17.17 0.61 21.25
N GLU A 247 16.33 1.49 21.78
CA GLU A 247 14.91 1.60 21.42
C GLU A 247 14.71 2.12 19.99
N SER A 248 15.71 2.83 19.44
CA SER A 248 15.75 3.21 18.03
C SER A 248 15.90 2.01 17.09
N LEU A 249 16.38 0.86 17.58
CA LEU A 249 16.50 -0.39 16.83
C LEU A 249 15.20 -1.21 16.89
N LEU A 250 14.24 -0.85 17.75
CA LEU A 250 13.03 -1.61 17.96
C LEU A 250 12.10 -1.56 16.74
N VAL A 251 11.75 -2.72 16.20
CA VAL A 251 10.80 -2.86 15.08
C VAL A 251 9.47 -3.50 15.50
N GLY A 252 9.41 -4.14 16.68
CA GLY A 252 8.15 -4.64 17.23
C GLY A 252 8.26 -5.19 18.65
N LYS A 253 7.09 -5.42 19.28
CA LYS A 253 6.93 -5.96 20.64
C LYS A 253 5.88 -7.08 20.64
N ASN A 254 5.78 -7.80 21.77
CA ASN A 254 4.83 -8.88 22.02
C ASN A 254 5.08 -10.19 21.24
N PHE A 255 6.34 -10.48 20.91
CA PHE A 255 6.73 -11.71 20.20
C PHE A 255 6.98 -12.93 21.11
N GLY A 256 6.82 -12.78 22.42
CA GLY A 256 7.12 -13.77 23.45
C GLY A 256 8.61 -14.07 23.58
N ILE A 257 8.92 -15.29 24.03
CA ILE A 257 10.27 -15.87 23.98
C ILE A 257 10.48 -16.36 22.56
N THR A 258 11.29 -15.66 21.78
CA THR A 258 11.54 -16.03 20.38
C THR A 258 12.71 -16.99 20.27
N THR A 259 12.60 -18.03 19.45
CA THR A 259 13.64 -19.07 19.34
C THR A 259 14.23 -19.21 17.95
N ASP A 260 13.55 -18.68 16.92
CA ASP A 260 14.05 -18.69 15.54
C ASP A 260 13.48 -17.53 14.73
N ILE A 261 14.24 -17.06 13.75
CA ILE A 261 13.85 -16.02 12.78
C ILE A 261 14.33 -16.46 11.39
N GLN A 262 13.40 -16.60 10.44
CA GLN A 262 13.72 -17.03 9.08
C GLN A 262 12.93 -16.24 8.05
N THR A 263 13.56 -15.90 6.93
CA THR A 263 12.81 -15.47 5.74
C THR A 263 12.39 -16.70 4.95
N ALA A 264 11.09 -16.88 4.74
CA ALA A 264 10.56 -18.03 4.01
C ALA A 264 10.59 -17.77 2.49
N PRO A 265 10.32 -18.79 1.64
CA PRO A 265 10.33 -18.63 0.18
C PRO A 265 9.31 -17.61 -0.38
N ASP A 266 8.29 -17.24 0.41
CA ASP A 266 7.36 -16.16 0.07
C ASP A 266 7.97 -14.75 0.25
N GLY A 267 9.20 -14.66 0.75
CA GLY A 267 9.94 -13.43 1.05
C GLY A 267 9.54 -12.76 2.37
N ASN A 268 8.55 -13.29 3.10
CA ASN A 268 8.15 -12.75 4.40
C ASN A 268 9.05 -13.28 5.52
N LEU A 269 9.15 -12.50 6.59
CA LEU A 269 9.95 -12.86 7.76
C LEU A 269 9.06 -13.59 8.77
N TYR A 270 9.52 -14.73 9.28
CA TYR A 270 8.80 -15.54 10.26
C TYR A 270 9.57 -15.58 11.58
N VAL A 271 8.86 -15.40 12.69
CA VAL A 271 9.42 -15.40 14.05
C VAL A 271 8.73 -16.48 14.85
N VAL A 272 9.49 -17.47 15.34
CA VAL A 272 8.98 -18.55 16.18
C VAL A 272 8.96 -18.11 17.63
N SER A 273 7.81 -18.24 18.29
CA SER A 273 7.60 -17.88 19.69
C SER A 273 7.26 -19.10 20.53
N LEU A 274 8.17 -19.46 21.43
CA LEU A 274 7.99 -20.57 22.35
C LEU A 274 6.90 -20.27 23.39
N SER A 275 6.95 -19.09 24.01
CA SER A 275 6.00 -18.75 25.09
C SER A 275 4.57 -18.57 24.58
N ASN A 276 4.41 -18.16 23.32
CA ASN A 276 3.10 -17.91 22.74
C ASN A 276 2.57 -19.13 21.96
N GLY A 277 3.40 -20.17 21.76
CA GLY A 277 3.04 -21.35 20.98
C GLY A 277 2.69 -21.01 19.52
N ALA A 278 3.38 -20.04 18.93
CA ALA A 278 3.00 -19.44 17.66
C ALA A 278 4.20 -19.20 16.73
N VAL A 279 3.93 -19.18 15.43
CA VAL A 279 4.85 -18.64 14.42
C VAL A 279 4.22 -17.37 13.86
N TYR A 280 4.87 -16.23 14.08
CA TYR A 280 4.42 -14.94 13.58
C TYR A 280 4.96 -14.73 12.18
N GLN A 281 4.07 -14.43 11.23
CA GLN A 281 4.45 -13.93 9.91
C GLN A 281 4.48 -12.40 9.94
N ILE A 282 5.60 -11.82 9.50
CA ILE A 282 5.80 -10.38 9.34
C ILE A 282 5.82 -10.11 7.83
N PHE A 283 4.87 -9.33 7.35
CA PHE A 283 4.65 -9.04 5.94
C PHE A 283 4.35 -7.56 5.73
N ALA A 284 4.59 -7.06 4.51
CA ALA A 284 4.26 -5.69 4.15
C ALA A 284 2.73 -5.47 4.17
N ALA A 285 2.28 -4.40 4.84
CA ALA A 285 0.87 -4.05 4.88
C ALA A 285 0.32 -3.84 3.46
N ASN A 286 -0.88 -4.37 3.21
CA ASN A 286 -1.55 -4.22 1.91
C ASN A 286 -1.89 -2.74 1.68
N SER A 287 -1.30 -2.13 0.64
CA SER A 287 -1.52 -0.71 0.32
C SER A 287 -1.80 -0.50 -1.16
N ILE A 288 -2.61 0.53 -1.47
CA ILE A 288 -2.92 0.97 -2.83
C ILE A 288 -2.54 2.44 -2.97
N GLN A 289 -1.82 2.79 -4.03
CA GLN A 289 -1.39 4.17 -4.32
C GLN A 289 -1.23 4.42 -5.81
N LEU A 290 -1.19 5.70 -6.21
CA LEU A 290 -0.77 6.10 -7.55
C LEU A 290 0.70 5.76 -7.75
N SER A 291 1.07 5.36 -8.96
CA SER A 291 2.47 5.00 -9.28
C SER A 291 3.41 6.21 -9.32
N SER A 292 2.87 7.42 -9.48
CA SER A 292 3.61 8.68 -9.53
C SER A 292 2.76 9.80 -8.93
N SER A 293 3.40 10.83 -8.36
CA SER A 293 2.74 12.07 -7.93
C SER A 293 2.51 13.07 -9.07
N THR A 294 3.08 12.81 -10.26
CA THR A 294 2.95 13.67 -11.44
C THR A 294 2.83 12.85 -12.73
N TYR A 295 1.98 13.28 -13.64
CA TYR A 295 1.80 12.72 -14.99
C TYR A 295 1.79 13.86 -16.01
N SER A 296 2.25 13.58 -17.24
CA SER A 296 2.21 14.53 -18.36
C SER A 296 1.60 13.86 -19.58
N VAL A 297 0.76 14.57 -20.32
CA VAL A 297 0.08 14.11 -21.52
C VAL A 297 -0.03 15.27 -22.51
N GLY A 298 0.06 15.00 -23.81
CA GLY A 298 -0.27 16.00 -24.84
C GLY A 298 -1.74 15.91 -25.24
N GLU A 299 -2.34 17.01 -25.65
CA GLU A 299 -3.77 17.09 -25.98
C GLU A 299 -4.21 16.10 -27.07
N ALA A 300 -3.41 15.99 -28.14
CA ALA A 300 -3.62 15.01 -29.21
C ALA A 300 -3.47 13.53 -28.77
N ALA A 301 -3.03 13.24 -27.53
CA ALA A 301 -2.92 11.86 -27.07
C ALA A 301 -4.29 11.20 -26.83
N GLY A 302 -5.36 11.99 -26.73
CA GLY A 302 -6.73 11.54 -26.49
C GLY A 302 -7.00 11.15 -25.04
N SER A 303 -6.07 10.50 -24.33
CA SER A 303 -6.26 10.21 -22.90
C SER A 303 -4.98 10.21 -22.07
N ALA A 304 -5.07 10.66 -20.83
CA ALA A 304 -4.04 10.46 -19.82
C ALA A 304 -4.12 9.04 -19.24
N THR A 305 -2.97 8.37 -19.16
CA THR A 305 -2.85 7.02 -18.59
C THR A 305 -2.30 7.10 -17.17
N ILE A 306 -3.15 6.82 -16.18
CA ILE A 306 -2.79 6.89 -14.75
C ILE A 306 -2.69 5.48 -14.18
N ASN A 307 -1.48 5.09 -13.76
CA ASN A 307 -1.24 3.79 -13.15
C ASN A 307 -1.42 3.82 -11.64
N VAL A 308 -2.11 2.80 -11.11
CA VAL A 308 -2.33 2.56 -9.69
C VAL A 308 -1.69 1.23 -9.32
N THR A 309 -0.91 1.22 -8.24
CA THR A 309 -0.19 0.05 -7.74
C THR A 309 -0.75 -0.42 -6.42
N ARG A 310 -0.77 -1.74 -6.25
CA ARG A 310 -1.08 -2.43 -5.01
C ARG A 310 0.16 -3.20 -4.54
N THR A 311 0.52 -3.03 -3.28
CA THR A 311 1.67 -3.69 -2.64
C THR A 311 1.27 -4.41 -1.36
N GLY A 312 2.14 -5.25 -0.81
CA GLY A 312 1.86 -6.06 0.38
C GLY A 312 1.09 -7.35 0.04
N ASN A 313 0.18 -7.77 0.91
CA ASN A 313 -0.58 -9.00 0.71
C ASN A 313 -1.66 -8.87 -0.40
N THR A 314 -1.45 -9.59 -1.50
CA THR A 314 -2.32 -9.57 -2.70
C THR A 314 -3.34 -10.71 -2.76
N SER A 315 -3.41 -11.58 -1.75
CA SER A 315 -4.25 -12.80 -1.79
C SER A 315 -5.76 -12.54 -1.77
N GLY A 316 -6.20 -11.40 -1.24
CA GLY A 316 -7.61 -10.97 -1.24
C GLY A 316 -7.94 -9.97 -2.35
N ALA A 317 -9.23 -9.78 -2.65
CA ALA A 317 -9.68 -8.69 -3.50
C ALA A 317 -9.70 -7.35 -2.73
N VAL A 318 -9.46 -6.24 -3.43
CA VAL A 318 -9.51 -4.89 -2.85
C VAL A 318 -10.14 -3.90 -3.82
N THR A 319 -10.70 -2.83 -3.27
CA THR A 319 -11.23 -1.72 -4.05
C THR A 319 -10.66 -0.39 -3.60
N VAL A 320 -10.60 0.58 -4.51
CA VAL A 320 -10.28 1.98 -4.21
C VAL A 320 -11.06 2.87 -5.17
N ASP A 321 -11.60 3.97 -4.65
CA ASP A 321 -12.26 4.98 -5.48
C ASP A 321 -11.23 5.96 -6.03
N TYR A 322 -11.49 6.54 -7.19
CA TYR A 322 -10.73 7.64 -7.75
C TYR A 322 -11.65 8.74 -8.25
N ALA A 323 -11.16 9.99 -8.21
CA ALA A 323 -11.84 11.14 -8.76
C ALA A 323 -10.84 12.18 -9.28
N THR A 324 -11.16 12.79 -10.42
CA THR A 324 -10.49 14.00 -10.90
C THR A 324 -11.13 15.26 -10.33
N SER A 325 -10.34 16.30 -10.12
CA SER A 325 -10.80 17.61 -9.66
C SER A 325 -9.93 18.73 -10.22
N ASP A 326 -10.55 19.89 -10.44
CA ASP A 326 -9.91 21.14 -10.85
C ASP A 326 -10.45 22.34 -10.06
N THR A 327 -9.88 23.52 -10.30
CA THR A 327 -10.29 24.80 -9.71
C THR A 327 -10.68 25.84 -10.77
N ALA A 328 -11.04 25.41 -11.99
CA ALA A 328 -11.33 26.32 -13.11
C ALA A 328 -12.74 26.95 -13.03
N GLU A 329 -13.63 26.38 -12.22
CA GLU A 329 -15.03 26.80 -12.08
C GLU A 329 -15.75 26.90 -13.45
N LEU A 330 -16.38 28.04 -13.76
CA LEU A 330 -17.06 28.31 -15.03
C LEU A 330 -16.25 29.28 -15.91
N ALA A 331 -14.93 29.34 -15.74
CA ALA A 331 -14.07 30.12 -16.62
C ALA A 331 -14.29 29.74 -18.10
N ASN A 332 -14.04 30.70 -18.99
CA ASN A 332 -14.02 30.44 -20.42
C ASN A 332 -12.78 29.59 -20.75
N CYS A 333 -12.86 28.81 -21.82
CA CYS A 333 -11.78 27.91 -22.24
C CYS A 333 -10.57 28.63 -22.85
N ASP A 334 -10.64 29.95 -23.09
CA ASP A 334 -9.51 30.76 -23.59
C ASP A 334 -8.69 31.42 -22.47
N VAL A 335 -8.92 31.05 -21.20
CA VAL A 335 -8.28 31.68 -20.05
C VAL A 335 -6.95 31.00 -19.72
N VAL A 336 -5.86 31.69 -20.05
CA VAL A 336 -4.49 31.22 -19.77
C VAL A 336 -4.11 31.44 -18.30
N ASN A 337 -4.32 30.42 -17.46
CA ASN A 337 -3.99 30.47 -16.02
C ASN A 337 -3.26 29.21 -15.49
N GLY A 338 -3.01 28.22 -16.35
CA GLY A 338 -2.35 26.96 -16.00
C GLY A 338 -3.24 25.95 -15.27
N ILE A 339 -4.56 26.16 -15.23
CA ILE A 339 -5.55 25.29 -14.59
C ILE A 339 -6.39 24.63 -15.68
N ALA A 340 -6.26 23.32 -15.80
CA ALA A 340 -7.10 22.55 -16.71
C ALA A 340 -8.50 22.43 -16.11
N SER A 341 -9.51 22.55 -16.96
CA SER A 341 -10.93 22.57 -16.68
C SER A 341 -11.61 21.31 -17.18
N SER A 342 -12.41 20.68 -16.32
CA SER A 342 -13.26 19.56 -16.74
C SER A 342 -14.38 19.95 -17.71
N ARG A 343 -14.49 21.24 -18.05
CA ARG A 343 -15.39 21.78 -19.09
C ARG A 343 -14.70 21.91 -20.44
N CYS A 344 -13.39 22.13 -20.46
CA CYS A 344 -12.63 22.51 -21.65
C CYS A 344 -11.67 21.39 -22.04
N ASP A 345 -10.77 21.00 -21.14
CA ASP A 345 -9.50 20.33 -21.52
C ASP A 345 -9.51 18.84 -21.17
N TYR A 346 -10.36 18.42 -20.23
CA TYR A 346 -10.50 17.01 -19.87
C TYR A 346 -11.91 16.62 -19.43
N ALA A 347 -12.19 15.32 -19.37
CA ALA A 347 -13.45 14.81 -18.86
C ALA A 347 -13.35 14.38 -17.39
N THR A 348 -14.28 14.86 -16.56
CA THR A 348 -14.45 14.38 -15.18
C THR A 348 -14.48 12.86 -15.14
N SER A 349 -13.51 12.28 -14.46
CA SER A 349 -13.34 10.83 -14.35
C SER A 349 -13.43 10.43 -12.89
N VAL A 350 -14.48 9.68 -12.56
CA VAL A 350 -14.76 9.16 -11.22
C VAL A 350 -15.12 7.68 -11.34
N GLY A 351 -14.58 6.84 -10.48
CA GLY A 351 -14.90 5.42 -10.50
C GLY A 351 -14.27 4.64 -9.36
N THR A 352 -14.49 3.31 -9.37
CA THR A 352 -13.91 2.39 -8.39
C THR A 352 -13.05 1.37 -9.12
N LEU A 353 -11.77 1.32 -8.78
CA LEU A 353 -10.88 0.25 -9.21
C LEU A 353 -11.11 -0.98 -8.36
N ARG A 354 -11.21 -2.15 -8.99
CA ARG A 354 -11.35 -3.45 -8.33
C ARG A 354 -10.17 -4.33 -8.69
N PHE A 355 -9.32 -4.65 -7.71
CA PHE A 355 -8.22 -5.59 -7.87
C PHE A 355 -8.69 -6.96 -7.38
N ALA A 356 -8.65 -7.95 -8.26
CA ALA A 356 -8.81 -9.35 -7.90
C ALA A 356 -7.61 -9.86 -7.10
N ALA A 357 -7.73 -11.06 -6.52
CA ALA A 357 -6.62 -11.74 -5.88
C ALA A 357 -5.43 -11.88 -6.85
N GLY A 358 -4.24 -11.50 -6.42
CA GLY A 358 -3.01 -11.53 -7.21
C GLY A 358 -2.80 -10.32 -8.13
N GLU A 359 -3.80 -9.47 -8.38
CA GLU A 359 -3.61 -8.27 -9.21
C GLU A 359 -2.86 -7.20 -8.42
N THR A 360 -1.78 -6.68 -9.03
CA THR A 360 -0.87 -5.68 -8.42
C THR A 360 -0.92 -4.31 -9.10
N SER A 361 -1.57 -4.18 -10.26
CA SER A 361 -1.71 -2.91 -10.98
C SER A 361 -3.06 -2.78 -11.69
N LYS A 362 -3.57 -1.54 -11.75
CA LYS A 362 -4.69 -1.13 -12.61
C LYS A 362 -4.36 0.21 -13.26
N THR A 363 -5.12 0.53 -14.31
CA THR A 363 -4.94 1.75 -15.08
C THR A 363 -6.27 2.50 -15.14
N ILE A 364 -6.21 3.82 -14.94
CA ILE A 364 -7.30 4.76 -15.15
C ILE A 364 -6.99 5.53 -16.43
N PHE A 365 -7.99 5.64 -17.31
CA PHE A 365 -7.91 6.45 -18.51
C PHE A 365 -8.77 7.70 -18.31
N ILE A 366 -8.16 8.87 -18.46
CA ILE A 366 -8.85 10.16 -18.35
C ILE A 366 -8.90 10.78 -19.75
N PRO A 367 -10.08 10.93 -20.36
CA PRO A 367 -10.21 11.58 -21.67
C PRO A 367 -9.69 13.01 -21.63
N ILE A 368 -8.86 13.35 -22.61
CA ILE A 368 -8.34 14.69 -22.88
C ILE A 368 -9.07 15.24 -24.12
N VAL A 369 -9.48 16.50 -24.06
CA VAL A 369 -10.10 17.22 -25.17
C VAL A 369 -8.97 17.87 -25.95
N ASP A 370 -8.96 17.65 -27.27
CA ASP A 370 -7.95 18.18 -28.18
C ASP A 370 -8.54 19.38 -28.91
N ASP A 371 -8.50 20.54 -28.28
CA ASP A 371 -9.02 21.76 -28.88
C ASP A 371 -7.96 22.48 -29.75
N ASN A 372 -8.30 23.70 -30.16
CA ASN A 372 -7.43 24.53 -30.97
C ASN A 372 -7.37 25.96 -30.41
N ILE A 373 -7.27 26.04 -29.09
CA ILE A 373 -7.04 27.24 -28.29
C ILE A 373 -5.59 27.16 -27.79
N SER A 374 -4.82 28.23 -27.90
CA SER A 374 -3.45 28.24 -27.35
C SER A 374 -3.45 28.88 -25.97
N ASP A 375 -3.43 28.03 -24.95
CA ASP A 375 -3.46 28.38 -23.52
C ASP A 375 -2.24 27.88 -22.74
N GLY A 376 -1.36 27.10 -23.37
CA GLY A 376 -0.12 26.62 -22.77
C GLY A 376 -0.31 25.37 -21.91
N SER A 377 0.62 25.08 -20.99
CA SER A 377 0.49 23.88 -20.16
C SER A 377 -0.43 24.09 -18.97
N GLU A 378 -1.42 23.22 -18.84
CA GLU A 378 -2.45 23.30 -17.82
C GLU A 378 -2.49 22.04 -16.95
N ALA A 379 -3.05 22.13 -15.74
CA ALA A 379 -3.05 21.00 -14.83
C ALA A 379 -4.36 20.81 -14.04
N PHE A 380 -4.68 19.54 -13.79
CA PHE A 380 -5.74 19.11 -12.88
C PHE A 380 -5.22 18.03 -11.92
N THR A 381 -6.03 17.63 -10.94
CA THR A 381 -5.65 16.64 -9.91
C THR A 381 -6.46 15.34 -10.04
N ILE A 382 -5.83 14.20 -9.79
CA ILE A 382 -6.50 12.92 -9.51
C ILE A 382 -6.24 12.50 -8.05
N THR A 383 -7.28 12.01 -7.38
CA THR A 383 -7.24 11.57 -5.97
C THR A 383 -7.79 10.16 -5.81
N LEU A 384 -7.12 9.33 -5.00
CA LEU A 384 -7.62 8.04 -4.52
C LEU A 384 -8.31 8.19 -3.15
N SER A 385 -9.41 7.48 -2.93
CA SER A 385 -10.18 7.52 -1.69
C SER A 385 -10.90 6.19 -1.39
N ASN A 386 -11.47 6.08 -0.19
CA ASN A 386 -12.32 4.95 0.25
C ASN A 386 -11.75 3.55 -0.07
N PRO A 387 -10.49 3.22 0.32
CA PRO A 387 -9.98 1.88 0.09
C PRO A 387 -10.79 0.85 0.90
N ALA A 388 -11.04 -0.32 0.33
CA ALA A 388 -11.60 -1.45 1.04
C ALA A 388 -10.70 -2.69 0.84
N GLY A 389 -10.34 -3.34 1.96
CA GLY A 389 -9.42 -4.49 1.97
C GLY A 389 -7.92 -4.13 1.86
N ALA A 390 -7.59 -2.84 1.76
CA ALA A 390 -6.24 -2.29 1.79
C ALA A 390 -6.24 -0.93 2.51
N ASN A 391 -5.04 -0.40 2.81
CA ASN A 391 -4.85 1.00 3.18
C ASN A 391 -4.45 1.84 1.95
N LEU A 392 -4.65 3.15 2.00
CA LEU A 392 -3.99 4.04 1.06
C LEU A 392 -2.48 4.06 1.34
N GLY A 393 -1.65 4.07 0.29
CA GLY A 393 -0.21 4.26 0.37
C GLY A 393 0.18 5.75 0.48
N SER A 394 1.44 6.06 0.18
CA SER A 394 1.99 7.42 0.35
C SER A 394 1.54 8.39 -0.75
N ILE A 395 1.25 7.89 -1.96
CA ILE A 395 0.87 8.72 -3.11
C ILE A 395 -0.62 8.55 -3.39
N THR A 396 -1.46 9.35 -2.73
CA THR A 396 -2.92 9.30 -2.88
C THR A 396 -3.45 10.36 -3.84
N THR A 397 -2.64 11.35 -4.19
CA THR A 397 -2.98 12.44 -5.10
C THR A 397 -1.85 12.62 -6.12
N ALA A 398 -2.21 12.93 -7.37
CA ALA A 398 -1.25 13.31 -8.39
C ALA A 398 -1.74 14.48 -9.24
N THR A 399 -0.80 15.30 -9.68
CA THR A 399 -1.03 16.35 -10.68
C THR A 399 -0.88 15.75 -12.07
N VAL A 400 -1.85 16.03 -12.95
CA VAL A 400 -1.79 15.66 -14.37
C VAL A 400 -1.65 16.94 -15.17
N THR A 401 -0.56 17.07 -15.92
CA THR A 401 -0.28 18.22 -16.79
C THR A 401 -0.60 17.88 -18.24
N ILE A 402 -1.42 18.71 -18.85
CA ILE A 402 -1.77 18.68 -20.27
C ILE A 402 -0.85 19.67 -20.99
N THR A 403 -0.19 19.25 -22.06
CA THR A 403 0.68 20.12 -22.87
C THR A 403 -0.03 20.51 -24.17
N ASP A 404 -0.24 21.83 -24.32
CA ASP A 404 -0.83 22.49 -25.49
C ASP A 404 -0.18 22.04 -26.82
N ASN A 405 -1.01 21.77 -27.82
CA ASN A 405 -0.58 21.47 -29.19
C ASN A 405 -1.19 22.38 -30.27
N ALA A 406 -1.97 23.41 -29.91
CA ALA A 406 -2.77 24.21 -30.82
C ALA A 406 -1.94 24.75 -31.99
N ASN A 407 -2.26 24.27 -33.21
CA ASN A 407 -1.40 24.49 -34.36
C ASN A 407 -2.12 24.63 -35.72
N THR A 408 -3.46 24.67 -35.76
CA THR A 408 -4.22 24.81 -37.01
C THR A 408 -5.21 25.97 -37.00
N PRO A 409 -5.74 26.41 -38.16
CA PRO A 409 -6.90 27.30 -38.19
C PRO A 409 -8.22 26.51 -38.27
N GLY A 410 -9.21 26.88 -37.45
CA GLY A 410 -10.58 26.36 -37.49
C GLY A 410 -10.99 25.62 -36.22
N ASN A 411 -12.28 25.39 -36.06
CA ASN A 411 -12.83 24.71 -34.88
C ASN A 411 -12.82 23.18 -35.11
N PRO A 412 -12.12 22.38 -34.28
CA PRO A 412 -12.10 20.92 -34.40
C PRO A 412 -13.49 20.30 -34.43
N LEU A 413 -14.47 20.94 -33.76
CA LEU A 413 -15.87 20.52 -33.78
C LEU A 413 -16.44 20.40 -35.18
N ASP A 414 -15.94 21.14 -36.18
CA ASP A 414 -16.43 21.04 -37.55
C ASP A 414 -16.03 19.71 -38.24
N GLN A 415 -15.03 19.01 -37.70
CA GLN A 415 -14.63 17.68 -38.15
C GLN A 415 -15.55 16.58 -37.59
N ALA A 416 -16.03 15.68 -38.44
CA ALA A 416 -16.96 14.63 -38.05
C ALA A 416 -16.40 13.71 -36.94
N ALA A 417 -15.12 13.34 -37.05
CA ALA A 417 -14.45 12.48 -36.06
C ALA A 417 -14.40 13.11 -34.67
N PHE A 418 -14.02 14.39 -34.59
CA PHE A 418 -14.00 15.14 -33.34
C PHE A 418 -15.41 15.28 -32.78
N PHE A 419 -16.38 15.70 -33.61
CA PHE A 419 -17.77 15.87 -33.19
C PHE A 419 -18.35 14.60 -32.56
N VAL A 420 -18.17 13.45 -33.22
CA VAL A 420 -18.66 12.16 -32.71
C VAL A 420 -17.97 11.80 -31.40
N ARG A 421 -16.63 11.88 -31.34
CA ARG A 421 -15.88 11.58 -30.11
C ARG A 421 -16.32 12.48 -28.95
N GLN A 422 -16.51 13.77 -29.23
CA GLN A 422 -16.92 14.72 -28.22
C GLN A 422 -18.33 14.44 -27.69
N HIS A 423 -19.25 13.91 -28.52
CA HIS A 423 -20.56 13.47 -28.04
C HIS A 423 -20.47 12.23 -27.13
N TYR A 424 -19.56 11.30 -27.39
CA TYR A 424 -19.28 10.21 -26.46
C TYR A 424 -18.80 10.74 -25.09
N ILE A 425 -17.87 11.70 -25.10
CA ILE A 425 -17.32 12.27 -23.87
C ILE A 425 -18.35 13.10 -23.10
N ASP A 426 -19.01 14.02 -23.78
CA ASP A 426 -19.92 14.99 -23.18
C ASP A 426 -21.26 14.38 -22.76
N ILE A 427 -21.80 13.42 -23.53
CA ILE A 427 -23.14 12.85 -23.30
C ILE A 427 -23.05 11.50 -22.58
N LEU A 428 -22.09 10.66 -22.94
CA LEU A 428 -21.97 9.29 -22.38
C LEU A 428 -20.87 9.18 -21.30
N GLY A 429 -20.02 10.18 -21.15
CA GLY A 429 -18.95 10.19 -20.13
C GLY A 429 -17.89 9.12 -20.36
N ARG A 430 -17.60 8.76 -21.62
CA ARG A 430 -16.57 7.77 -21.97
C ARG A 430 -15.96 8.01 -23.35
N GLU A 431 -14.82 7.38 -23.61
CA GLU A 431 -14.29 7.25 -24.98
C GLU A 431 -15.20 6.36 -25.85
N PRO A 432 -15.21 6.60 -27.18
CA PRO A 432 -15.98 5.79 -28.10
C PRO A 432 -15.40 4.38 -28.21
N ASP A 433 -16.29 3.40 -28.37
CA ASP A 433 -15.87 2.08 -28.83
C ASP A 433 -15.64 2.10 -30.35
N PRO A 434 -14.69 1.32 -30.90
CA PRO A 434 -14.34 1.40 -32.32
C PRO A 434 -15.52 1.19 -33.28
N ILE A 435 -16.46 0.30 -32.92
CA ILE A 435 -17.59 -0.07 -33.77
C ILE A 435 -18.63 1.06 -33.80
N GLY A 436 -19.06 1.53 -32.64
CA GLY A 436 -20.00 2.64 -32.52
C GLY A 436 -19.46 3.93 -33.11
N PHE A 437 -18.17 4.22 -32.88
CA PHE A 437 -17.49 5.37 -33.49
C PHE A 437 -17.61 5.36 -35.00
N GLN A 438 -17.25 4.24 -35.63
CA GLN A 438 -17.30 4.11 -37.07
C GLN A 438 -18.74 4.13 -37.60
N GLY A 439 -19.70 3.59 -36.84
CA GLY A 439 -21.12 3.65 -37.17
C GLY A 439 -21.62 5.08 -37.30
N TRP A 440 -21.38 5.92 -36.29
CA TRP A 440 -21.78 7.33 -36.32
C TRP A 440 -21.04 8.13 -37.38
N LEU A 441 -19.75 7.83 -37.62
CA LEU A 441 -19.01 8.49 -38.70
C LEU A 441 -19.56 8.14 -40.08
N ASN A 442 -19.94 6.89 -40.29
CA ASN A 442 -20.54 6.46 -41.55
C ASN A 442 -21.89 7.16 -41.77
N GLU A 443 -22.69 7.35 -40.73
CA GLU A 443 -23.96 8.09 -40.81
C GLU A 443 -23.72 9.54 -41.30
N LEU A 444 -22.80 10.26 -40.65
CA LEU A 444 -22.49 11.65 -41.02
C LEU A 444 -21.85 11.78 -42.40
N ASN A 445 -20.85 10.94 -42.71
CA ASN A 445 -20.08 11.05 -43.95
C ASN A 445 -20.88 10.67 -45.19
N ASN A 446 -21.90 9.82 -45.04
CA ASN A 446 -22.79 9.44 -46.13
C ASN A 446 -24.06 10.31 -46.19
N CYS A 447 -24.20 11.28 -45.29
CA CYS A 447 -25.38 12.13 -45.23
C CYS A 447 -25.39 13.14 -46.38
N MET A 448 -26.42 13.08 -47.22
CA MET A 448 -26.56 14.03 -48.34
C MET A 448 -26.91 15.43 -47.82
N SER A 449 -26.42 16.46 -48.51
CA SER A 449 -26.76 17.85 -48.16
C SER A 449 -28.28 18.06 -48.16
N GLY A 450 -28.82 18.52 -47.03
CA GLY A 450 -30.25 18.73 -46.82
C GLY A 450 -31.03 17.50 -46.30
N ASP A 451 -30.38 16.33 -46.17
CA ASP A 451 -30.99 15.18 -45.51
C ASP A 451 -30.94 15.36 -43.99
N THR A 452 -32.12 15.48 -43.38
CA THR A 452 -32.27 15.72 -41.94
C THR A 452 -32.26 14.45 -41.10
N THR A 453 -32.22 13.27 -41.74
CA THR A 453 -32.30 11.97 -41.07
C THR A 453 -30.95 11.40 -40.66
N CYS A 454 -29.86 12.02 -41.09
CA CYS A 454 -28.49 11.58 -40.84
C CYS A 454 -27.54 12.73 -40.47
N ASP A 455 -28.06 13.96 -40.37
CA ASP A 455 -27.24 15.14 -40.10
C ASP A 455 -26.76 15.20 -38.65
N ARG A 456 -25.91 16.20 -38.33
CA ARG A 456 -25.33 16.36 -36.99
C ARG A 456 -26.37 16.52 -35.89
N ILE A 457 -27.52 17.11 -36.20
CA ILE A 457 -28.63 17.26 -35.25
C ILE A 457 -29.23 15.89 -34.95
N GLU A 458 -29.45 15.06 -35.97
CA GLU A 458 -30.01 13.72 -35.78
C GLU A 458 -29.03 12.78 -35.07
N VAL A 459 -27.75 12.83 -35.42
CA VAL A 459 -26.69 12.06 -34.75
C VAL A 459 -26.60 12.44 -33.28
N SER A 460 -26.57 13.73 -32.95
CA SER A 460 -26.62 14.18 -31.55
C SER A 460 -27.87 13.68 -30.82
N SER A 461 -29.05 13.83 -31.44
CA SER A 461 -30.30 13.32 -30.89
C SER A 461 -30.23 11.81 -30.64
N GLY A 462 -29.52 11.08 -31.50
CA GLY A 462 -29.23 9.65 -31.37
C GLY A 462 -28.46 9.31 -30.09
N PHE A 463 -27.47 10.11 -29.68
CA PHE A 463 -26.74 9.89 -28.43
C PHE A 463 -27.65 9.95 -27.21
N PHE A 464 -28.47 11.00 -27.10
CA PHE A 464 -29.40 11.16 -25.97
C PHE A 464 -30.51 10.10 -25.97
N ARG A 465 -30.97 9.66 -27.15
CA ARG A 465 -32.01 8.62 -27.27
C ARG A 465 -31.45 7.19 -27.22
N SER A 466 -30.13 7.04 -27.24
CA SER A 466 -29.48 5.73 -27.30
C SER A 466 -29.87 4.87 -26.09
N PRO A 467 -30.00 3.54 -26.26
CA PRO A 467 -30.22 2.64 -25.14
C PRO A 467 -29.18 2.81 -24.02
N GLU A 468 -27.93 3.13 -24.37
CA GLU A 468 -26.87 3.39 -23.40
C GLU A 468 -27.18 4.59 -22.52
N PHE A 469 -27.51 5.75 -23.12
CA PHE A 469 -27.85 6.94 -22.34
C PHE A 469 -29.11 6.71 -21.48
N GLN A 470 -30.12 6.04 -22.04
CA GLN A 470 -31.37 5.74 -21.35
C GLN A 470 -31.15 4.82 -20.13
N ASP A 471 -30.25 3.83 -20.27
CA ASP A 471 -29.88 2.89 -19.21
C ASP A 471 -28.95 3.50 -18.15
N ARG A 472 -28.21 4.57 -18.48
CA ARG A 472 -27.19 5.20 -17.62
C ARG A 472 -27.59 6.61 -17.18
N GLY A 473 -27.40 7.62 -18.04
CA GLY A 473 -27.65 9.02 -17.72
C GLY A 473 -29.09 9.28 -17.30
N TYR A 474 -30.06 8.79 -18.08
CA TYR A 474 -31.46 9.03 -17.73
C TYR A 474 -31.90 8.20 -16.50
N PHE A 475 -31.30 7.03 -16.27
CA PHE A 475 -31.46 6.29 -15.02
C PHE A 475 -31.04 7.13 -13.81
N ILE A 476 -29.83 7.71 -13.81
CA ILE A 476 -29.33 8.55 -12.70
C ILE A 476 -30.23 9.77 -12.48
N TYR A 477 -30.59 10.48 -13.56
CA TYR A 477 -31.40 11.68 -13.48
C TYR A 477 -32.71 11.45 -12.73
N ARG A 478 -33.41 10.34 -13.01
CA ARG A 478 -34.73 10.07 -12.43
C ARG A 478 -34.72 9.95 -10.90
N PHE A 479 -33.62 9.56 -10.28
CA PHE A 479 -33.54 9.48 -8.81
C PHE A 479 -33.74 10.85 -8.14
N TYR A 480 -33.16 11.89 -8.72
CA TYR A 480 -33.34 13.27 -8.26
C TYR A 480 -34.81 13.69 -8.40
N SER A 481 -35.42 13.42 -9.55
CA SER A 481 -36.82 13.78 -9.80
C SER A 481 -37.80 13.02 -8.91
N VAL A 482 -37.69 11.70 -8.80
CA VAL A 482 -38.69 10.87 -8.08
C VAL A 482 -38.59 10.98 -6.56
N SER A 483 -37.42 11.30 -6.01
CA SER A 483 -37.20 11.29 -4.56
C SER A 483 -36.82 12.65 -3.97
N LEU A 484 -36.24 13.55 -4.75
CA LEU A 484 -35.91 14.90 -4.28
C LEU A 484 -36.90 15.94 -4.82
N GLY A 485 -37.63 15.62 -5.89
CA GLY A 485 -38.61 16.54 -6.50
C GLY A 485 -37.94 17.72 -7.23
N ARG A 486 -36.69 17.52 -7.66
CA ARG A 486 -35.86 18.51 -8.37
C ARG A 486 -34.99 17.82 -9.41
N LYS A 487 -34.53 18.57 -10.41
CA LYS A 487 -33.41 18.15 -11.27
C LYS A 487 -32.11 18.04 -10.47
N PRO A 488 -31.14 17.21 -10.90
CA PRO A 488 -29.78 17.29 -10.39
C PRO A 488 -29.12 18.62 -10.76
N ASN A 489 -28.10 19.00 -10.01
CA ASN A 489 -27.12 19.98 -10.49
C ASN A 489 -26.00 19.28 -11.27
N TYR A 490 -25.34 20.00 -12.18
CA TYR A 490 -24.28 19.45 -13.04
C TYR A 490 -23.18 18.77 -12.23
N VAL A 491 -22.72 19.45 -11.18
CA VAL A 491 -21.66 18.97 -10.26
C VAL A 491 -22.07 17.74 -9.45
N GLU A 492 -23.37 17.49 -9.29
CA GLU A 492 -23.89 16.26 -8.65
C GLU A 492 -24.02 15.12 -9.68
N PHE A 493 -24.51 15.45 -10.87
CA PHE A 493 -24.85 14.47 -11.90
C PHE A 493 -23.63 13.83 -12.55
N MET A 494 -22.62 14.61 -12.93
CA MET A 494 -21.49 14.07 -13.70
C MET A 494 -20.71 13.00 -12.92
N PRO A 495 -20.39 13.18 -11.63
CA PRO A 495 -19.78 12.11 -10.83
C PRO A 495 -20.67 10.86 -10.71
N ASP A 496 -21.99 11.01 -10.64
CA ASP A 496 -22.92 9.87 -10.56
C ASP A 496 -23.03 9.12 -11.89
N LEU A 497 -23.05 9.85 -13.02
CA LEU A 497 -23.02 9.27 -14.36
C LEU A 497 -21.71 8.51 -14.58
N ALA A 498 -20.56 9.10 -14.23
CA ALA A 498 -19.25 8.49 -14.40
C ALA A 498 -19.15 7.09 -13.76
N LYS A 499 -19.80 6.87 -12.60
CA LYS A 499 -19.84 5.56 -11.92
C LYS A 499 -20.53 4.46 -12.72
N VAL A 500 -21.47 4.79 -13.58
CA VAL A 500 -22.21 3.82 -14.40
C VAL A 500 -21.82 3.86 -15.88
N SER A 501 -20.88 4.73 -16.24
CA SER A 501 -20.33 4.92 -17.59
C SER A 501 -19.03 4.11 -17.81
N GLY A 502 -18.50 4.19 -19.03
CA GLY A 502 -17.29 3.47 -19.43
C GLY A 502 -17.55 2.03 -19.92
N PHE A 503 -16.46 1.29 -20.12
CA PHE A 503 -16.43 -0.08 -20.65
C PHE A 503 -16.71 -1.13 -19.57
N LEU A 504 -17.85 -1.00 -18.89
CA LEU A 504 -18.31 -1.93 -17.86
C LEU A 504 -18.98 -3.16 -18.49
N THR A 505 -18.72 -4.33 -17.93
CA THR A 505 -19.57 -5.52 -18.16
C THR A 505 -20.97 -5.29 -17.59
N ASP A 506 -21.97 -6.06 -18.04
CA ASP A 506 -23.33 -5.95 -17.50
C ASP A 506 -23.38 -6.18 -15.98
N ALA A 507 -22.57 -7.11 -15.46
CA ALA A 507 -22.47 -7.38 -14.03
C ALA A 507 -21.86 -6.20 -13.26
N GLU A 508 -20.80 -5.57 -13.77
CA GLU A 508 -20.18 -4.40 -13.14
C GLU A 508 -21.10 -3.18 -13.18
N LYS A 509 -21.75 -2.94 -14.32
CA LYS A 509 -22.75 -1.89 -14.48
C LYS A 509 -23.89 -2.05 -13.48
N GLU A 510 -24.43 -3.26 -13.36
CA GLU A 510 -25.51 -3.56 -12.41
C GLU A 510 -25.05 -3.38 -10.96
N ALA A 511 -23.85 -3.85 -10.62
CA ALA A 511 -23.27 -3.64 -9.29
C ALA A 511 -23.08 -2.15 -8.98
N ASN A 512 -22.61 -1.34 -9.95
CA ASN A 512 -22.45 0.09 -9.78
C ASN A 512 -23.79 0.82 -9.65
N LYS A 513 -24.83 0.40 -10.38
CA LYS A 513 -26.20 0.93 -10.17
C LYS A 513 -26.71 0.64 -8.77
N VAL A 514 -26.50 -0.57 -8.26
CA VAL A 514 -26.89 -0.93 -6.88
C VAL A 514 -26.14 -0.08 -5.85
N ALA A 515 -24.82 0.11 -6.03
CA ALA A 515 -24.01 0.95 -5.16
C ALA A 515 -24.49 2.42 -5.18
N PHE A 516 -24.75 2.97 -6.37
CA PHE A 516 -25.31 4.31 -6.54
C PHE A 516 -26.60 4.51 -5.74
N VAL A 517 -27.54 3.57 -5.77
CA VAL A 517 -28.80 3.68 -5.00
C VAL A 517 -28.51 3.80 -3.50
N GLN A 518 -27.58 2.99 -2.97
CA GLN A 518 -27.23 3.03 -1.55
C GLN A 518 -26.57 4.36 -1.17
N GLU A 519 -25.62 4.82 -1.98
CA GLU A 519 -24.92 6.09 -1.77
C GLU A 519 -25.87 7.28 -1.87
N PHE A 520 -26.79 7.27 -2.84
CA PHE A 520 -27.79 8.30 -3.01
C PHE A 520 -28.71 8.38 -1.79
N MET A 521 -29.15 7.24 -1.26
CA MET A 521 -29.96 7.18 -0.04
C MET A 521 -29.20 7.58 1.22
N ALA A 522 -27.87 7.48 1.22
CA ALA A 522 -27.03 7.92 2.34
C ALA A 522 -26.85 9.44 2.40
N ARG A 523 -27.22 10.19 1.35
CA ARG A 523 -27.12 11.65 1.30
C ARG A 523 -28.04 12.30 2.32
N ALA A 524 -27.57 13.39 2.94
CA ALA A 524 -28.31 14.13 3.95
C ALA A 524 -29.71 14.56 3.48
N GLU A 525 -29.83 15.03 2.24
CA GLU A 525 -31.12 15.47 1.67
C GLU A 525 -32.15 14.33 1.61
N PHE A 526 -31.73 13.13 1.17
CA PHE A 526 -32.60 11.96 1.14
C PHE A 526 -32.97 11.52 2.56
N LYS A 527 -31.98 11.37 3.44
CA LYS A 527 -32.17 10.93 4.83
C LYS A 527 -33.13 11.83 5.59
N ASN A 528 -32.94 13.15 5.49
CA ASN A 528 -33.79 14.15 6.16
C ASN A 528 -35.27 14.03 5.78
N ARG A 529 -35.56 13.57 4.56
CA ARG A 529 -36.94 13.44 4.07
C ARG A 529 -37.55 12.08 4.40
N TYR A 530 -36.75 11.01 4.36
CA TYR A 530 -37.30 9.65 4.36
C TYR A 530 -37.01 8.86 5.62
N ASP A 531 -35.97 9.15 6.40
CA ASP A 531 -35.57 8.33 7.57
C ASP A 531 -36.61 8.38 8.69
N SER A 532 -37.36 9.47 8.81
CA SER A 532 -38.46 9.61 9.78
C SER A 532 -39.71 8.81 9.39
N LEU A 533 -39.83 8.36 8.13
CA LEU A 533 -40.95 7.57 7.64
C LEU A 533 -40.73 6.10 8.00
N THR A 534 -41.17 5.71 9.20
CA THR A 534 -40.86 4.39 9.78
C THR A 534 -41.75 3.25 9.30
N THR A 535 -42.89 3.52 8.67
CA THR A 535 -43.79 2.48 8.15
C THR A 535 -43.61 2.26 6.64
N PRO A 536 -43.76 1.02 6.13
CA PRO A 536 -43.76 0.72 4.70
C PRO A 536 -44.67 1.64 3.89
N LYS A 537 -45.91 1.84 4.36
CA LYS A 537 -46.90 2.70 3.73
C LYS A 537 -46.44 4.15 3.65
N ALA A 538 -46.00 4.74 4.77
CA ALA A 538 -45.54 6.13 4.79
C ALA A 538 -44.35 6.37 3.85
N TYR A 539 -43.42 5.42 3.76
CA TYR A 539 -42.28 5.53 2.85
C TYR A 539 -42.70 5.51 1.37
N VAL A 540 -43.54 4.55 0.98
CA VAL A 540 -44.04 4.42 -0.41
C VAL A 540 -44.88 5.64 -0.80
N GLU A 541 -45.83 6.04 0.04
CA GLU A 541 -46.66 7.21 -0.21
C GLU A 541 -45.82 8.50 -0.26
N GLY A 542 -44.80 8.63 0.60
CA GLY A 542 -43.89 9.78 0.58
C GLY A 542 -43.05 9.86 -0.69
N LEU A 543 -42.58 8.74 -1.23
CA LEU A 543 -41.91 8.69 -2.54
C LEU A 543 -42.86 9.05 -3.68
N LEU A 544 -44.04 8.43 -3.72
CA LEU A 544 -45.01 8.65 -4.80
C LEU A 544 -45.58 10.07 -4.79
N GLN A 545 -45.80 10.65 -3.62
CA GLN A 545 -46.18 12.05 -3.48
C GLN A 545 -45.07 12.96 -4.03
N MET A 546 -43.81 12.68 -3.71
CA MET A 546 -42.68 13.47 -4.19
C MET A 546 -42.50 13.38 -5.70
N ALA A 547 -42.59 12.17 -6.25
CA ALA A 547 -42.59 11.95 -7.69
C ALA A 547 -43.84 12.52 -8.38
N GLY A 548 -44.89 12.89 -7.63
CA GLY A 548 -46.21 13.27 -8.14
C GLY A 548 -46.88 12.16 -8.95
N LEU A 549 -46.78 10.92 -8.47
CA LEU A 549 -47.35 9.70 -9.04
C LEU A 549 -48.22 8.96 -8.01
N PRO A 550 -49.25 9.60 -7.41
CA PRO A 550 -50.00 9.01 -6.30
C PRO A 550 -50.76 7.71 -6.65
N ASN A 551 -51.07 7.48 -7.93
CA ASN A 551 -51.84 6.33 -8.42
C ASN A 551 -50.95 5.28 -9.13
N HIS A 552 -49.68 5.16 -8.73
CA HIS A 552 -48.74 4.22 -9.35
C HIS A 552 -49.23 2.76 -9.21
N PRO A 553 -49.20 1.93 -10.28
CA PRO A 553 -49.78 0.57 -10.25
C PRO A 553 -49.10 -0.36 -9.23
N SER A 554 -47.81 -0.17 -8.97
CA SER A 554 -47.06 -0.95 -7.98
C SER A 554 -47.26 -0.51 -6.52
N HIS A 555 -48.10 0.50 -6.24
CA HIS A 555 -48.30 1.06 -4.90
C HIS A 555 -48.52 -0.01 -3.83
N ASP A 556 -49.57 -0.83 -3.99
CA ASP A 556 -49.92 -1.86 -2.99
C ASP A 556 -48.87 -2.97 -2.93
N GLY A 557 -48.26 -3.31 -4.07
CA GLY A 557 -47.19 -4.31 -4.16
C GLY A 557 -45.94 -3.91 -3.38
N TRP A 558 -45.51 -2.66 -3.46
CA TRP A 558 -44.35 -2.15 -2.73
C TRP A 558 -44.60 -2.11 -1.22
N ILE A 559 -45.80 -1.69 -0.79
CA ILE A 559 -46.17 -1.69 0.63
C ILE A 559 -46.16 -3.13 1.17
N ALA A 560 -46.78 -4.07 0.46
CA ALA A 560 -46.79 -5.47 0.85
C ALA A 560 -45.37 -6.06 0.91
N GLY A 561 -44.54 -5.81 -0.10
CA GLY A 561 -43.17 -6.30 -0.20
C GLY A 561 -42.23 -5.75 0.87
N LEU A 562 -42.39 -4.49 1.28
CA LEU A 562 -41.66 -3.93 2.41
C LEU A 562 -42.17 -4.51 3.75
N THR A 563 -43.47 -4.74 3.87
CA THR A 563 -44.09 -5.27 5.10
C THR A 563 -43.70 -6.71 5.38
N ASN A 564 -43.61 -7.55 4.35
CA ASN A 564 -43.25 -8.96 4.47
C ASN A 564 -41.73 -9.21 4.32
N GLY A 565 -40.93 -8.17 4.06
CA GLY A 565 -39.47 -8.25 3.93
C GLY A 565 -38.97 -8.80 2.59
N THR A 566 -39.81 -8.95 1.55
CA THR A 566 -39.36 -9.39 0.22
C THR A 566 -38.75 -8.25 -0.61
N LEU A 567 -38.98 -6.99 -0.22
CA LEU A 567 -38.36 -5.80 -0.82
C LEU A 567 -37.63 -5.00 0.26
N THR A 568 -36.56 -4.30 -0.17
CA THR A 568 -35.90 -3.28 0.62
C THR A 568 -36.34 -1.89 0.18
N ARG A 569 -36.12 -0.88 1.02
CA ARG A 569 -36.40 0.53 0.66
C ARG A 569 -35.64 0.96 -0.60
N ALA A 570 -34.37 0.56 -0.70
CA ALA A 570 -33.55 0.79 -1.89
C ALA A 570 -34.13 0.14 -3.14
N ARG A 571 -34.67 -1.09 -3.02
CA ARG A 571 -35.31 -1.78 -4.14
C ARG A 571 -36.57 -1.05 -4.60
N VAL A 572 -37.41 -0.59 -3.68
CA VAL A 572 -38.61 0.19 -4.03
C VAL A 572 -38.26 1.51 -4.71
N LEU A 573 -37.28 2.26 -4.20
CA LEU A 573 -36.81 3.50 -4.83
C LEU A 573 -36.33 3.25 -6.26
N ARG A 574 -35.54 2.18 -6.46
CA ARG A 574 -35.06 1.81 -7.79
C ARG A 574 -36.21 1.42 -8.73
N GLU A 575 -37.14 0.58 -8.28
CA GLU A 575 -38.30 0.19 -9.08
C GLU A 575 -39.18 1.39 -9.47
N LEU A 576 -39.32 2.38 -8.58
CA LEU A 576 -39.99 3.64 -8.93
C LEU A 576 -39.21 4.41 -9.99
N ALA A 577 -37.89 4.56 -9.82
CA ALA A 577 -37.06 5.26 -10.80
C ALA A 577 -37.02 4.55 -12.17
N GLU A 578 -37.14 3.23 -12.22
CA GLU A 578 -37.16 2.42 -13.46
C GLU A 578 -38.58 2.23 -14.03
N SER A 579 -39.62 2.71 -13.35
CA SER A 579 -41.01 2.59 -13.80
C SER A 579 -41.29 3.34 -15.12
N ALA A 580 -42.24 2.82 -15.90
CA ALA A 580 -42.69 3.49 -17.13
C ALA A 580 -43.37 4.84 -16.81
N GLU A 581 -44.01 4.95 -15.65
CA GLU A 581 -44.65 6.15 -15.14
C GLU A 581 -43.62 7.26 -14.89
N ALA A 582 -42.52 6.95 -14.19
CA ALA A 582 -41.44 7.90 -13.96
C ALA A 582 -40.71 8.25 -15.26
N TYR A 583 -40.47 7.25 -16.12
CA TYR A 583 -39.90 7.46 -17.44
C TYR A 583 -40.72 8.47 -18.26
N ASN A 584 -42.00 8.20 -18.48
CA ASN A 584 -42.84 9.07 -19.32
C ASN A 584 -43.00 10.47 -18.73
N LYS A 585 -43.08 10.58 -17.40
CA LYS A 585 -43.30 11.86 -16.73
C LYS A 585 -42.10 12.81 -16.85
N PHE A 586 -40.88 12.31 -16.67
CA PHE A 586 -39.69 13.15 -16.55
C PHE A 586 -38.86 13.21 -17.84
N TYR A 587 -39.27 12.53 -18.92
CA TYR A 587 -38.46 12.39 -20.14
C TYR A 587 -38.09 13.74 -20.76
N ASN A 588 -39.08 14.60 -21.01
CA ASN A 588 -38.83 15.91 -21.63
C ASN A 588 -37.97 16.82 -20.76
N GLU A 589 -38.22 16.84 -19.45
CA GLU A 589 -37.40 17.63 -18.51
C GLU A 589 -35.95 17.16 -18.51
N ALA A 590 -35.73 15.85 -18.41
CA ALA A 590 -34.39 15.27 -18.50
C ALA A 590 -33.74 15.61 -19.84
N PHE A 591 -34.44 15.39 -20.95
CA PHE A 591 -33.91 15.64 -22.29
C PHE A 591 -33.41 17.07 -22.47
N VAL A 592 -34.15 18.07 -21.96
CA VAL A 592 -33.76 19.48 -21.95
C VAL A 592 -32.54 19.71 -21.05
N VAL A 593 -32.56 19.25 -19.80
CA VAL A 593 -31.45 19.45 -18.84
C VAL A 593 -30.15 18.81 -19.37
N MET A 594 -30.25 17.68 -20.05
CA MET A 594 -29.09 16.98 -20.61
C MET A 594 -28.45 17.72 -21.78
N GLN A 595 -29.16 18.64 -22.45
CA GLN A 595 -28.53 19.54 -23.42
C GLN A 595 -27.54 20.48 -22.73
N TYR A 596 -27.91 21.05 -21.59
CA TYR A 596 -27.03 21.91 -20.80
C TYR A 596 -25.84 21.13 -20.25
N PHE A 597 -26.06 19.91 -19.75
CA PHE A 597 -24.98 19.10 -19.18
C PHE A 597 -24.02 18.58 -20.25
N GLY A 598 -24.53 18.07 -21.37
CA GLY A 598 -23.70 17.58 -22.47
C GLY A 598 -22.97 18.72 -23.18
N TYR A 599 -23.70 19.70 -23.71
CA TYR A 599 -23.07 20.75 -24.51
C TYR A 599 -22.32 21.77 -23.66
N LEU A 600 -22.98 22.32 -22.63
CA LEU A 600 -22.47 23.51 -21.94
C LEU A 600 -21.71 23.17 -20.66
N ARG A 601 -21.84 21.93 -20.17
CA ARG A 601 -21.18 21.40 -18.97
C ARG A 601 -21.43 22.28 -17.73
N ARG A 602 -22.68 22.75 -17.58
CA ARG A 602 -23.13 23.59 -16.47
C ARG A 602 -24.61 23.40 -16.17
N ASP A 603 -25.07 24.00 -15.08
CA ASP A 603 -26.48 24.03 -14.73
C ASP A 603 -27.34 24.81 -15.76
N PRO A 604 -28.59 24.37 -16.00
CA PRO A 604 -29.54 25.10 -16.82
C PRO A 604 -29.81 26.51 -16.28
N ASP A 605 -29.78 27.49 -17.19
CA ASP A 605 -30.29 28.85 -16.93
C ASP A 605 -31.81 28.89 -17.07
N ILE A 606 -32.42 30.05 -16.80
CA ILE A 606 -33.88 30.21 -16.77
C ILE A 606 -34.58 29.83 -18.09
N LEU A 607 -33.86 29.86 -19.23
CA LEU A 607 -34.43 29.52 -20.54
C LEU A 607 -34.81 28.04 -20.66
N TYR A 608 -34.30 27.18 -19.77
CA TYR A 608 -34.66 25.75 -19.78
C TYR A 608 -36.16 25.51 -19.60
N LEU A 609 -36.86 26.39 -18.87
CA LEU A 609 -38.31 26.30 -18.67
C LEU A 609 -39.08 26.49 -19.99
N GLU A 610 -38.57 27.36 -20.86
CA GLU A 610 -39.17 27.58 -22.17
C GLU A 610 -38.94 26.38 -23.10
N TRP A 611 -37.75 25.79 -23.05
CA TRP A 611 -37.49 24.54 -23.78
C TRP A 611 -38.38 23.39 -23.30
N ILE A 612 -38.62 23.26 -21.99
CA ILE A 612 -39.59 22.28 -21.47
C ILE A 612 -40.99 22.56 -22.01
N ARG A 613 -41.42 23.84 -22.06
CA ARG A 613 -42.71 24.22 -22.63
C ARG A 613 -42.81 23.84 -24.10
N ILE A 614 -41.77 24.09 -24.90
CA ILE A 614 -41.68 23.72 -26.31
C ILE A 614 -41.74 22.20 -26.47
N MET A 615 -40.98 21.45 -25.68
CA MET A 615 -40.97 19.98 -25.75
C MET A 615 -42.30 19.35 -25.34
N ASN A 616 -43.06 20.00 -24.46
CA ASN A 616 -44.39 19.55 -24.03
C ASN A 616 -45.53 19.98 -24.97
N GLN A 617 -45.28 20.82 -25.97
CA GLN A 617 -46.28 21.36 -26.90
C GLN A 617 -45.97 20.95 -28.36
N ASN A 618 -47.00 20.87 -29.21
CA ASN A 618 -46.87 20.70 -30.67
C ASN A 618 -46.00 19.50 -31.15
N GLY A 619 -45.96 18.40 -30.39
CA GLY A 619 -45.18 17.21 -30.75
C GLY A 619 -43.67 17.29 -30.43
N GLY A 620 -43.20 18.41 -29.86
CA GLY A 620 -41.82 18.65 -29.45
C GLY A 620 -40.88 19.00 -30.61
N ASP A 621 -40.09 20.08 -30.46
CA ASP A 621 -39.07 20.49 -31.44
C ASP A 621 -37.65 20.19 -30.92
N TYR A 622 -37.30 18.91 -30.88
CA TYR A 622 -35.96 18.50 -30.43
C TYR A 622 -34.87 18.99 -31.39
N ARG A 623 -35.17 19.14 -32.69
CA ARG A 623 -34.20 19.55 -33.70
C ARG A 623 -33.80 21.01 -33.53
N GLY A 624 -34.79 21.90 -33.36
CA GLY A 624 -34.56 23.31 -33.07
C GLY A 624 -33.76 23.51 -31.78
N MET A 625 -34.07 22.75 -30.73
CA MET A 625 -33.34 22.78 -29.47
C MET A 625 -31.88 22.34 -29.65
N ILE A 626 -31.65 21.13 -30.16
CA ILE A 626 -30.28 20.59 -30.35
C ILE A 626 -29.46 21.53 -31.24
N ASN A 627 -30.04 22.04 -32.32
CA ASN A 627 -29.37 23.01 -33.19
C ASN A 627 -28.94 24.28 -32.42
N GLY A 628 -29.79 24.78 -31.53
CA GLY A 628 -29.49 25.94 -30.69
C GLY A 628 -28.30 25.72 -29.75
N PHE A 629 -28.20 24.55 -29.11
CA PHE A 629 -27.07 24.22 -28.23
C PHE A 629 -25.80 23.89 -29.03
N MET A 630 -25.90 23.00 -30.01
CA MET A 630 -24.78 22.51 -30.81
C MET A 630 -24.09 23.63 -31.61
N ASN A 631 -24.84 24.64 -32.06
CA ASN A 631 -24.27 25.80 -32.77
C ASN A 631 -24.17 27.05 -31.91
N SER A 632 -24.38 26.94 -30.58
CA SER A 632 -24.23 28.07 -29.68
C SER A 632 -22.76 28.53 -29.64
N PRO A 633 -22.51 29.84 -29.50
CA PRO A 633 -21.16 30.35 -29.26
C PRO A 633 -20.51 29.67 -28.06
N GLU A 634 -21.28 29.45 -26.99
CA GLU A 634 -20.78 28.84 -25.75
C GLU A 634 -20.25 27.41 -25.95
N TYR A 635 -20.90 26.57 -26.76
CA TYR A 635 -20.38 25.23 -27.04
C TYR A 635 -19.20 25.27 -27.99
N ARG A 636 -19.27 26.07 -29.06
CA ARG A 636 -18.21 26.15 -30.07
C ARG A 636 -16.90 26.70 -29.50
N GLN A 637 -16.98 27.73 -28.66
CA GLN A 637 -15.81 28.36 -28.02
C GLN A 637 -15.09 27.45 -27.02
N ARG A 638 -15.64 26.28 -26.68
CA ARG A 638 -14.89 25.26 -25.93
C ARG A 638 -13.74 24.65 -26.73
N PHE A 639 -13.79 24.74 -28.05
CA PHE A 639 -12.86 24.02 -28.91
C PHE A 639 -12.03 24.93 -29.83
N GLY A 640 -12.32 26.23 -29.86
CA GLY A 640 -11.65 27.18 -30.75
C GLY A 640 -12.60 28.21 -31.37
N PRO A 641 -12.05 29.16 -32.15
CA PRO A 641 -12.78 30.28 -32.74
C PRO A 641 -13.83 29.91 -33.80
#